data_AF-A0A3D8Q5I6-F1
#
_entry.id   AF-A0A3D8Q5I6-F1
#
_cell.length_a   1.000
_cell.length_b   1.000
_cell.length_c   1.000
_cell.angle_alpha   90.00
_cell.angle_beta   90.00
_cell.angle_gamma   90.00
#
_symmetry.space_group_name_H-M   'P 1'
#
loop_
_entity.id
_entity.type
_entity.pdbx_description
1 polymer ?
#
loop_
_entity_poly.entity_id
_entity_poly.type
_entity_poly.pdbx_seq_one_letter_code
_entity_poly.pdbx_strand_id
1 'polypeptide(L)'
;MGKLKALLKGRKKHSQGADRPLGDRSTSNDGTSSPQSALASNLTSSEPAQSFADGIEVWNKCPKAALDICFVHGLTGNRNSTWTASDQSTPWPTALLPPKLPSARLLTWGYDAYVVRKSVASKNRLIDHATNLLNDLTIDREANDASYRSLIFVVHSLGGLVCKEAIMSSRNHPEPHLRSIFDHTAGIIFMGTPHRGSWIADWMKIPASGLGILKSTNKSLLQILETDDQLLESIQVRFGQMIRELRESGRRLELTCFFEELPLPLVGKVVSKESATLEGYTSISVHANHSNMVKFRIADETGFKRLLGDLARWEKRSKEGKIKLGDTEASVGGIAEAVNATREPCYSIPFPKNPKFVGQAAILEEIKEKFFVRKECQKIAIVGLGGIGKTQVALRFAFWVKETKAEYSIFWVAALSEANFEKAYVEMASELGVVKKSDDDDIKDLVRRHLCSEKAGKWLLVVDNADDRDLLFGSADKDGIYKYLPESESGLVLFTTRSREVAVEVAGADIIDLEQMSHTDASSFLKSSLGKKQLLETEETITKLLGELAYLPLAISQASAYLNKNQLPIRKYLDLLQSTEQDLVSLMSREFYDGTRYRESHNAVATTWLVSFDHIRRSDKAAASLLAFVSCIEPKAIPQSILPTAESKEALENAIGTLRGYAFLAPRGDDETFDMHSLVHMATRVWLKNEGLLEHTKSDAIYHLNEIFPSSDRVNRDQWREYMPHTIRALEGSSECQIEERYDLFFAVGECLDKDRRFKEAIRCFEETSEWRIGQFPEDASSRLTSEHALASAYLDDRRIKDAIKIFEHVVAEELRAGYRAS
;
A
#
# COMPACT_ATOMS: atom_id res chain seq x y z
N MET A 1 1.44 -29.98 7.10
CA MET A 1 1.51 -29.78 8.58
C MET A 1 2.84 -29.27 9.15
N GLY A 2 4.01 -29.85 8.85
CA GLY A 2 5.29 -29.52 9.55
C GLY A 2 5.94 -28.17 9.20
N LYS A 3 5.90 -27.73 7.93
CA LYS A 3 6.52 -26.46 7.50
C LYS A 3 5.69 -25.22 7.83
N LEU A 4 4.36 -25.34 7.87
CA LEU A 4 3.44 -24.27 8.30
C LEU A 4 3.59 -23.99 9.82
N LYS A 5 3.77 -25.01 10.65
CA LYS A 5 4.05 -24.84 12.10
C LYS A 5 5.41 -24.19 12.38
N ALA A 6 6.41 -24.39 11.51
CA ALA A 6 7.75 -23.82 11.68
C ALA A 6 7.83 -22.31 11.35
N LEU A 7 6.97 -21.82 10.44
CA LEU A 7 6.83 -20.39 10.15
C LEU A 7 5.99 -19.64 11.20
N LEU A 8 5.23 -20.35 12.03
CA LEU A 8 4.30 -19.77 13.02
C LEU A 8 4.83 -19.76 14.47
N LYS A 9 5.98 -20.39 14.77
CA LYS A 9 6.63 -20.34 16.09
C LYS A 9 7.87 -19.43 16.07
N GLY A 10 7.69 -18.17 16.49
CA GLY A 10 8.79 -17.28 16.84
C GLY A 10 9.55 -17.80 18.08
N ARG A 11 10.88 -17.87 17.97
CA ARG A 11 11.80 -18.28 19.04
C ARG A 11 11.64 -17.40 20.30
N LYS A 12 11.24 -18.00 21.43
CA LYS A 12 11.63 -17.54 22.77
C LYS A 12 12.82 -18.39 23.25
N LYS A 13 13.99 -17.79 23.37
CA LYS A 13 15.07 -18.32 24.23
C LYS A 13 14.88 -17.69 25.61
N HIS A 14 14.48 -18.48 26.60
CA HIS A 14 14.67 -18.14 27.99
C HIS A 14 15.90 -18.86 28.55
N SER A 15 16.62 -18.08 29.34
CA SER A 15 17.71 -18.39 30.24
C SER A 15 17.37 -19.50 31.23
N GLN A 16 18.30 -20.43 31.45
CA GLN A 16 18.58 -21.03 32.76
C GLN A 16 20.07 -21.35 32.83
N GLY A 17 20.66 -21.05 33.99
CA GLY A 17 22.10 -21.13 34.24
C GLY A 17 22.54 -22.38 34.99
N ALA A 18 23.84 -22.33 35.33
CA ALA A 18 24.59 -23.13 36.29
C ALA A 18 24.74 -24.64 36.00
N ASP A 19 25.96 -25.06 35.65
CA ASP A 19 26.83 -25.76 36.61
C ASP A 19 28.24 -26.00 36.05
N ARG A 20 29.26 -25.74 36.88
CA ARG A 20 30.64 -26.23 36.77
C ARG A 20 30.77 -27.49 37.65
N PRO A 21 31.66 -28.44 37.32
CA PRO A 21 32.95 -28.53 38.05
C PRO A 21 34.14 -28.85 37.11
N LEU A 22 35.32 -28.22 37.26
CA LEU A 22 36.51 -28.56 38.09
C LEU A 22 37.33 -29.80 37.63
N GLY A 23 38.64 -29.58 37.48
CA GLY A 23 39.71 -30.56 37.21
C GLY A 23 40.72 -29.98 36.20
N ASP A 24 41.66 -29.11 36.53
CA ASP A 24 42.88 -29.25 37.37
C ASP A 24 44.08 -29.90 36.66
N ARG A 25 45.27 -29.33 36.93
CA ARG A 25 46.66 -29.67 36.51
C ARG A 25 47.17 -29.12 35.17
N SER A 26 47.93 -28.02 35.15
CA SER A 26 49.36 -27.85 35.54
C SER A 26 50.35 -28.44 34.52
N THR A 27 51.09 -27.60 33.79
CA THR A 27 52.54 -27.38 34.01
C THR A 27 53.07 -26.32 33.03
N SER A 28 53.79 -25.36 33.63
CA SER A 28 54.67 -24.35 33.06
C SER A 28 55.89 -24.95 32.33
N ASN A 29 56.42 -24.26 31.32
CA ASN A 29 57.79 -23.77 31.39
C ASN A 29 58.14 -22.67 30.36
N ASP A 30 59.00 -21.79 30.86
CA ASP A 30 59.55 -20.54 30.35
C ASP A 30 60.28 -20.58 29.00
N GLY A 31 60.42 -19.38 28.41
CA GLY A 31 61.79 -18.86 28.25
C GLY A 31 62.27 -18.39 26.87
N THR A 32 62.10 -17.09 26.62
CA THR A 32 63.09 -16.15 26.05
C THR A 32 63.44 -16.09 24.54
N SER A 33 63.24 -14.86 24.03
CA SER A 33 64.04 -14.02 23.10
C SER A 33 64.07 -14.29 21.57
N SER A 34 63.36 -13.40 20.86
CA SER A 34 63.63 -12.65 19.60
C SER A 34 64.98 -12.84 18.87
N PRO A 35 65.14 -12.58 17.54
CA PRO A 35 64.42 -11.55 16.75
C PRO A 35 64.11 -11.86 15.25
N GLN A 36 63.26 -11.00 14.68
CA GLN A 36 63.29 -10.47 13.30
C GLN A 36 63.16 -11.39 12.06
N SER A 37 62.28 -10.92 11.17
CA SER A 37 62.20 -11.10 9.72
C SER A 37 61.98 -12.51 9.18
N ALA A 38 60.70 -12.85 8.96
CA ALA A 38 60.20 -13.25 7.65
C ALA A 38 58.70 -13.56 7.80
N LEU A 39 57.85 -12.69 7.29
CA LEU A 39 56.63 -13.06 6.56
C LEU A 39 56.01 -11.77 6.00
N ALA A 40 56.64 -11.27 4.93
CA ALA A 40 55.92 -10.46 3.96
C ALA A 40 55.03 -11.40 3.11
N SER A 41 53.97 -10.82 2.54
CA SER A 41 52.98 -11.38 1.61
C SER A 41 51.92 -12.32 2.19
N ASN A 42 50.85 -11.74 2.73
CA ASN A 42 49.47 -11.95 2.25
C ASN A 42 48.43 -11.24 3.15
N LEU A 43 48.57 -9.92 3.29
CA LEU A 43 47.46 -9.06 3.73
C LEU A 43 47.03 -8.26 2.50
N THR A 44 45.98 -8.74 1.85
CA THR A 44 45.18 -7.93 0.93
C THR A 44 44.75 -6.67 1.67
N SER A 45 45.23 -5.54 1.15
CA SER A 45 44.87 -4.18 1.55
C SER A 45 43.35 -4.03 1.63
N SER A 46 42.81 -3.95 2.85
CA SER A 46 41.56 -3.25 3.06
C SER A 46 41.87 -1.76 2.87
N GLU A 47 41.50 -1.22 1.71
CA GLU A 47 41.46 0.24 1.52
C GLU A 47 40.68 0.85 2.70
N PRO A 48 41.16 1.94 3.31
CA PRO A 48 40.37 2.65 4.30
C PRO A 48 39.08 3.12 3.63
N ALA A 49 37.93 2.76 4.20
CA ALA A 49 36.63 3.19 3.70
C ALA A 49 36.63 4.72 3.57
N GLN A 50 36.53 5.23 2.34
CA GLN A 50 36.38 6.66 2.08
C GLN A 50 35.20 7.19 2.89
N SER A 51 35.44 8.19 3.74
CA SER A 51 34.39 8.87 4.49
C SER A 51 33.46 9.59 3.50
N PHE A 52 32.17 9.28 3.53
CA PHE A 52 31.19 9.99 2.72
C PHE A 52 31.09 11.46 3.18
N ALA A 53 31.15 12.41 2.25
CA ALA A 53 31.09 13.83 2.54
C ALA A 53 29.64 14.29 2.79
N ASP A 54 29.13 14.01 4.00
CA ASP A 54 27.77 14.29 4.46
C ASP A 54 27.61 15.73 4.99
N GLY A 55 26.40 16.28 4.90
CA GLY A 55 26.04 17.62 5.41
C GLY A 55 26.49 18.80 4.53
N ILE A 56 26.42 20.02 5.10
CA ILE A 56 26.73 21.28 4.41
C ILE A 56 28.23 21.54 4.25
N GLU A 57 28.60 22.01 3.07
CA GLU A 57 29.91 22.60 2.77
C GLU A 57 29.74 23.98 2.15
N VAL A 58 30.50 24.96 2.66
CA VAL A 58 30.51 26.33 2.15
C VAL A 58 31.58 26.46 1.07
N TRP A 59 31.14 26.52 -0.19
CA TRP A 59 32.01 26.67 -1.35
C TRP A 59 32.52 28.10 -1.56
N ASN A 60 31.72 29.10 -1.22
CA ASN A 60 32.13 30.50 -1.30
C ASN A 60 31.50 31.30 -0.16
N LYS A 61 32.34 31.90 0.70
CA LYS A 61 31.89 32.85 1.72
C LYS A 61 31.72 34.23 1.11
N CYS A 62 30.62 34.89 1.44
CA CYS A 62 30.41 36.30 1.10
C CYS A 62 29.86 37.02 2.35
N PRO A 63 30.69 37.81 3.07
CA PRO A 63 30.28 38.45 4.33
C PRO A 63 29.11 39.42 4.19
N LYS A 64 28.91 40.01 3.00
CA LYS A 64 27.80 40.89 2.67
C LYS A 64 26.82 40.23 1.69
N ALA A 65 26.61 38.93 1.82
CA ALA A 65 25.73 38.18 0.94
C ALA A 65 24.29 38.73 0.99
N ALA A 66 23.70 38.93 -0.19
CA ALA A 66 22.29 39.25 -0.35
C ALA A 66 21.43 37.98 -0.40
N LEU A 67 22.02 36.86 -0.83
CA LEU A 67 21.37 35.54 -0.92
C LEU A 67 22.34 34.39 -0.63
N ASP A 68 21.78 33.24 -0.31
CA ASP A 68 22.46 31.95 -0.29
C ASP A 68 21.98 31.10 -1.48
N ILE A 69 22.88 30.36 -2.12
CA ILE A 69 22.57 29.38 -3.17
C ILE A 69 23.04 28.00 -2.71
N CYS A 70 22.12 27.06 -2.56
CA CYS A 70 22.39 25.70 -2.09
C CYS A 70 22.29 24.66 -3.21
N PHE A 71 23.38 23.95 -3.46
CA PHE A 71 23.50 22.88 -4.46
C PHE A 71 23.25 21.51 -3.84
N VAL A 72 22.25 20.78 -4.33
CA VAL A 72 21.86 19.45 -3.83
C VAL A 72 22.00 18.40 -4.93
N HIS A 73 22.86 17.40 -4.70
CA HIS A 73 23.16 16.39 -5.70
C HIS A 73 22.06 15.32 -5.84
N GLY A 74 22.07 14.63 -6.98
CA GLY A 74 21.18 13.53 -7.29
C GLY A 74 21.69 12.16 -6.83
N LEU A 75 20.94 11.14 -7.23
CA LEU A 75 21.23 9.74 -6.95
C LEU A 75 22.57 9.31 -7.56
N THR A 76 23.34 8.45 -6.89
CA THR A 76 24.73 8.06 -7.25
C THR A 76 25.72 9.22 -7.34
N GLY A 77 25.33 10.44 -6.98
CA GLY A 77 26.21 11.59 -6.89
C GLY A 77 26.86 11.71 -5.52
N ASN A 78 27.81 12.63 -5.41
CA ASN A 78 28.18 13.25 -4.15
C ASN A 78 28.25 14.77 -4.31
N ARG A 79 28.34 15.50 -3.20
CA ARG A 79 28.27 16.97 -3.20
C ARG A 79 29.34 17.67 -4.03
N ASN A 80 30.43 17.00 -4.39
CA ASN A 80 31.52 17.56 -5.20
C ASN A 80 31.52 17.04 -6.65
N SER A 81 31.53 15.72 -6.86
CA SER A 81 31.69 15.09 -8.18
C SER A 81 30.51 15.33 -9.12
N THR A 82 29.31 15.54 -8.58
CA THR A 82 28.10 15.84 -9.37
C THR A 82 28.28 17.12 -10.19
N TRP A 83 28.99 18.10 -9.64
CA TRP A 83 29.16 19.43 -10.21
C TRP A 83 30.57 19.63 -10.78
N THR A 84 31.30 18.54 -11.04
CA THR A 84 32.68 18.56 -11.54
C THR A 84 32.73 17.86 -12.90
N ALA A 85 33.22 18.57 -13.93
CA ALA A 85 33.45 17.98 -15.24
C ALA A 85 34.62 16.98 -15.22
N SER A 86 34.61 16.00 -16.13
CA SER A 86 35.52 14.83 -16.12
C SER A 86 37.01 15.16 -16.22
N ASP A 87 37.36 16.38 -16.63
CA ASP A 87 38.72 16.89 -16.80
C ASP A 87 39.07 18.00 -15.79
N GLN A 88 38.22 18.23 -14.79
CA GLN A 88 38.39 19.26 -13.76
C GLN A 88 38.55 18.61 -12.38
N SER A 89 39.34 19.24 -11.52
CA SER A 89 39.55 18.78 -10.13
C SER A 89 38.62 19.48 -9.12
N THR A 90 37.94 20.55 -9.54
CA THR A 90 37.10 21.38 -8.66
C THR A 90 35.69 21.57 -9.23
N PRO A 91 34.65 21.63 -8.39
CA PRO A 91 33.29 21.91 -8.83
C PRO A 91 33.19 23.25 -9.57
N TRP A 92 32.57 23.28 -10.76
CA TRP A 92 32.44 24.51 -11.54
C TRP A 92 31.70 25.65 -10.80
N PRO A 93 30.77 25.42 -9.85
CA PRO A 93 30.15 26.52 -9.11
C PRO A 93 31.16 27.34 -8.31
N THR A 94 32.24 26.72 -7.82
CA THR A 94 33.31 27.41 -7.09
C THR A 94 34.16 28.30 -8.01
N ALA A 95 34.33 27.92 -9.28
CA ALA A 95 35.19 28.60 -10.24
C ALA A 95 34.45 29.67 -11.05
N LEU A 96 33.22 29.36 -11.51
CA LEU A 96 32.52 30.17 -12.52
C LEU A 96 31.51 31.17 -11.93
N LEU A 97 30.94 30.91 -10.75
CA LEU A 97 29.89 31.76 -10.17
C LEU A 97 30.40 32.96 -9.37
N PRO A 98 31.45 32.89 -8.53
CA PRO A 98 31.82 34.03 -7.68
C PRO A 98 32.09 35.34 -8.43
N PRO A 99 32.76 35.36 -9.60
CA PRO A 99 32.95 36.59 -10.38
C PRO A 99 31.65 37.15 -11.00
N LYS A 100 30.61 36.31 -11.13
CA LYS A 100 29.35 36.65 -11.80
C LYS A 100 28.21 36.94 -10.83
N LEU A 101 28.27 36.37 -9.61
CA LEU A 101 27.29 36.52 -8.54
C LEU A 101 27.99 37.01 -7.25
N PRO A 102 28.50 38.26 -7.24
CA PRO A 102 29.39 38.75 -6.19
C PRO A 102 28.71 38.88 -4.81
N SER A 103 27.38 38.82 -4.73
CA SER A 103 26.63 38.89 -3.48
C SER A 103 25.95 37.57 -3.12
N ALA A 104 26.36 36.45 -3.72
CA ALA A 104 25.88 35.13 -3.36
C ALA A 104 26.89 34.38 -2.47
N ARG A 105 26.41 33.84 -1.36
CA ARG A 105 27.10 32.76 -0.63
C ARG A 105 26.74 31.44 -1.30
N LEU A 106 27.75 30.60 -1.58
CA LEU A 106 27.54 29.31 -2.26
C LEU A 106 27.70 28.16 -1.26
N LEU A 107 26.69 27.30 -1.21
CA LEU A 107 26.60 26.14 -0.34
C LEU A 107 26.40 24.90 -1.20
N THR A 108 26.89 23.76 -0.74
CA THR A 108 26.44 22.45 -1.23
C THR A 108 26.08 21.56 -0.06
N TRP A 109 25.10 20.69 -0.26
CA TRP A 109 24.70 19.70 0.74
C TRP A 109 24.88 18.29 0.16
N GLY A 110 25.55 17.43 0.94
CA GLY A 110 25.78 16.03 0.62
C GLY A 110 24.97 15.12 1.53
N TYR A 111 24.55 13.96 1.00
CA TYR A 111 23.89 12.88 1.74
C TYR A 111 24.20 11.54 1.09
N ASP A 112 24.22 10.46 1.87
CA ASP A 112 24.56 9.12 1.33
C ASP A 112 23.49 8.65 0.32
N ALA A 113 23.76 8.94 -0.95
CA ALA A 113 22.96 8.49 -2.09
C ALA A 113 23.32 7.06 -2.53
N TYR A 114 24.18 6.33 -1.79
CA TYR A 114 24.65 4.96 -2.07
C TYR A 114 24.25 4.00 -0.95
N VAL A 115 22.99 3.60 -0.93
CA VAL A 115 22.33 2.85 0.16
C VAL A 115 22.93 1.45 0.45
N VAL A 116 24.10 1.32 1.09
CA VAL A 116 24.56 0.06 1.73
C VAL A 116 24.79 0.27 3.23
N ARG A 117 23.99 -0.39 4.09
CA ARG A 117 24.45 -1.21 5.22
C ARG A 117 23.25 -1.90 5.88
N LYS A 118 23.43 -3.20 6.17
CA LYS A 118 22.42 -4.12 6.70
C LYS A 118 21.96 -3.73 8.11
N SER A 119 20.76 -3.15 8.24
CA SER A 119 19.88 -3.26 9.41
C SER A 119 18.55 -2.54 9.11
N VAL A 120 17.42 -3.23 9.35
CA VAL A 120 16.02 -2.76 9.37
C VAL A 120 15.62 -1.81 8.23
N ALA A 121 14.96 -2.35 7.20
CA ALA A 121 14.43 -1.57 6.08
C ALA A 121 13.27 -0.68 6.55
N SER A 122 13.59 0.59 6.86
CA SER A 122 12.61 1.63 7.15
C SER A 122 12.17 2.33 5.86
N LYS A 123 10.87 2.62 5.76
CA LYS A 123 10.22 3.45 4.73
C LYS A 123 10.63 4.95 4.80
N ASN A 124 11.51 5.35 5.73
CA ASN A 124 11.78 6.76 6.03
C ASN A 124 12.88 7.46 5.20
N ARG A 125 13.60 6.79 4.28
CA ARG A 125 14.89 7.31 3.78
C ARG A 125 14.85 8.65 3.02
N LEU A 126 13.87 8.91 2.15
CA LEU A 126 13.77 10.21 1.44
C LEU A 126 13.35 11.33 2.39
N ILE A 127 12.42 11.05 3.29
CA ILE A 127 11.96 11.98 4.33
C ILE A 127 13.08 12.26 5.33
N ASP A 128 13.89 11.26 5.69
CA ASP A 128 15.06 11.39 6.55
C ASP A 128 16.08 12.33 5.90
N HIS A 129 16.40 12.13 4.61
CA HIS A 129 17.27 13.05 3.87
C HIS A 129 16.69 14.47 3.79
N ALA A 130 15.38 14.61 3.57
CA ALA A 130 14.73 15.91 3.55
C ALA A 130 14.78 16.61 4.91
N THR A 131 14.60 15.85 5.99
CA THR A 131 14.68 16.31 7.38
C THR A 131 16.11 16.73 7.72
N ASN A 132 17.12 15.95 7.32
CA ASN A 132 18.52 16.29 7.52
C ASN A 132 18.92 17.54 6.70
N LEU A 133 18.49 17.65 5.44
CA LEU A 133 18.70 18.86 4.64
C LEU A 133 18.10 20.09 5.33
N LEU A 134 16.87 19.97 5.83
CA LEU A 134 16.18 21.05 6.54
C LEU A 134 16.95 21.45 7.81
N ASN A 135 17.34 20.48 8.64
CA ASN A 135 18.08 20.73 9.88
C ASN A 135 19.46 21.32 9.63
N ASP A 136 20.28 20.69 8.79
CA ASP A 136 21.65 21.13 8.50
C ASP A 136 21.66 22.55 7.93
N LEU A 137 20.74 22.86 7.02
CA LEU A 137 20.63 24.17 6.40
C LEU A 137 20.15 25.23 7.37
N THR A 138 19.26 24.88 8.29
CA THR A 138 18.82 25.79 9.34
C THR A 138 19.97 26.11 10.30
N ILE A 139 20.70 25.09 10.77
CA ILE A 139 21.87 25.23 11.65
C ILE A 139 22.95 26.10 11.01
N ASP A 140 23.33 25.82 9.76
CA ASP A 140 24.35 26.61 9.06
C ASP A 140 23.91 28.07 8.85
N ARG A 141 22.64 28.30 8.51
CA ARG A 141 22.14 29.66 8.28
C ARG A 141 22.06 30.46 9.57
N GLU A 142 21.64 29.85 10.66
CA GLU A 142 21.62 30.50 11.98
C GLU A 142 23.04 30.86 12.43
N ALA A 143 23.99 29.92 12.31
CA ALA A 143 25.39 30.15 12.67
C ALA A 143 26.11 31.25 11.85
N ASN A 144 25.53 31.65 10.70
CA ASN A 144 26.10 32.64 9.79
C ASN A 144 25.19 33.88 9.61
N ASP A 145 24.27 34.12 10.54
CA ASP A 145 23.34 35.25 10.55
C ASP A 145 22.62 35.42 9.19
N ALA A 146 22.12 34.29 8.70
CA ALA A 146 21.53 34.14 7.37
C ALA A 146 20.10 33.62 7.39
N SER A 147 19.48 33.43 8.56
CA SER A 147 18.12 32.85 8.70
C SER A 147 17.07 33.56 7.84
N TYR A 148 17.17 34.88 7.71
CA TYR A 148 16.24 35.71 6.91
C TYR A 148 16.73 36.05 5.49
N ARG A 149 17.88 35.52 5.09
CA ARG A 149 18.49 35.83 3.79
C ARG A 149 17.81 35.01 2.69
N SER A 150 17.52 35.62 1.52
CA SER A 150 16.94 34.88 0.39
C SER A 150 17.74 33.61 0.07
N LEU A 151 17.05 32.51 -0.16
CA LEU A 151 17.61 31.20 -0.44
C LEU A 151 17.19 30.73 -1.84
N ILE A 152 18.16 30.26 -2.63
CA ILE A 152 17.93 29.62 -3.92
C ILE A 152 18.47 28.19 -3.86
N PHE A 153 17.71 27.23 -4.38
CA PHE A 153 18.20 25.87 -4.56
C PHE A 153 18.57 25.60 -6.03
N VAL A 154 19.68 24.89 -6.24
CA VAL A 154 20.03 24.26 -7.52
C VAL A 154 20.13 22.76 -7.28
N VAL A 155 19.18 22.00 -7.81
CA VAL A 155 19.00 20.59 -7.45
C VAL A 155 19.07 19.70 -8.67
N HIS A 156 19.67 18.52 -8.52
CA HIS A 156 19.79 17.55 -9.61
C HIS A 156 19.04 16.26 -9.31
N SER A 157 18.31 15.75 -10.30
CA SER A 157 17.67 14.43 -10.27
C SER A 157 16.89 14.20 -8.95
N LEU A 158 17.13 13.09 -8.24
CA LEU A 158 16.49 12.74 -6.95
C LEU A 158 16.67 13.81 -5.85
N GLY A 159 17.77 14.56 -5.87
CA GLY A 159 18.00 15.66 -4.91
C GLY A 159 16.93 16.75 -5.00
N GLY A 160 16.29 16.90 -6.16
CA GLY A 160 15.15 17.80 -6.30
C GLY A 160 13.89 17.31 -5.59
N LEU A 161 13.71 16.01 -5.41
CA LEU A 161 12.61 15.45 -4.62
C LEU A 161 12.87 15.61 -3.12
N VAL A 162 14.12 15.39 -2.68
CA VAL A 162 14.56 15.68 -1.30
C VAL A 162 14.33 17.15 -0.95
N CYS A 163 14.71 18.06 -1.85
CA CYS A 163 14.51 19.50 -1.67
C CYS A 163 13.03 19.89 -1.61
N LYS A 164 12.18 19.33 -2.48
CA LYS A 164 10.72 19.57 -2.42
C LYS A 164 10.16 19.16 -1.06
N GLU A 165 10.51 17.97 -0.58
CA GLU A 165 10.00 17.50 0.72
C GLU A 165 10.54 18.35 1.88
N ALA A 166 11.82 18.75 1.85
CA ALA A 166 12.38 19.62 2.88
C ALA A 166 11.65 20.98 2.98
N ILE A 167 11.33 21.58 1.82
CA ILE A 167 10.57 22.84 1.75
C ILE A 167 9.13 22.64 2.24
N MET A 168 8.49 21.53 1.86
CA MET A 168 7.14 21.19 2.31
C MET A 168 7.08 20.96 3.82
N SER A 169 8.05 20.26 4.39
CA SER A 169 8.17 20.05 5.84
C SER A 169 8.44 21.36 6.58
N SER A 170 9.27 22.23 6.01
CA SER A 170 9.54 23.57 6.56
C SER A 170 8.28 24.44 6.61
N ARG A 171 7.46 24.42 5.55
CA ARG A 171 6.29 25.31 5.39
C ARG A 171 5.35 25.33 6.59
N ASN A 172 5.04 24.15 7.12
CA ASN A 172 4.09 23.98 8.22
C ASN A 172 4.81 23.68 9.55
N HIS A 173 6.13 23.89 9.60
CA HIS A 173 6.90 23.55 10.79
C HIS A 173 6.50 24.48 11.95
N PRO A 174 6.23 23.98 13.16
CA PRO A 174 5.85 24.82 14.30
C PRO A 174 6.97 25.78 14.69
N GLU A 175 8.21 25.30 14.67
CA GLU A 175 9.39 26.09 15.01
C GLU A 175 9.73 27.16 13.95
N PRO A 176 9.85 28.45 14.34
CA PRO A 176 10.16 29.53 13.41
C PRO A 176 11.50 29.38 12.67
N HIS A 177 12.53 28.84 13.35
CA HIS A 177 13.85 28.67 12.74
C HIS A 177 13.80 27.64 11.59
N LEU A 178 13.07 26.54 11.75
CA LEU A 178 12.87 25.54 10.69
C LEU A 178 11.89 26.02 9.62
N ARG A 179 10.86 26.79 9.97
CA ARG A 179 9.95 27.44 9.00
C ARG A 179 10.65 28.46 8.11
N SER A 180 11.74 29.06 8.61
CA SER A 180 12.50 30.08 7.89
C SER A 180 13.00 29.63 6.52
N ILE A 181 13.29 28.33 6.33
CA ILE A 181 13.72 27.79 5.04
C ILE A 181 12.63 27.99 3.99
N PHE A 182 11.39 27.60 4.28
CA PHE A 182 10.26 27.85 3.40
C PHE A 182 10.06 29.35 3.19
N ASP A 183 10.01 30.15 4.26
CA ASP A 183 9.71 31.59 4.19
C ASP A 183 10.69 32.39 3.33
N HIS A 184 11.97 31.99 3.33
CA HIS A 184 13.03 32.71 2.63
C HIS A 184 13.49 32.03 1.33
N THR A 185 12.91 30.88 0.96
CA THR A 185 13.16 30.29 -0.36
C THR A 185 12.55 31.19 -1.45
N ALA A 186 13.42 31.79 -2.25
CA ALA A 186 13.08 32.70 -3.33
C ALA A 186 12.98 32.01 -4.69
N GLY A 187 13.72 30.91 -4.90
CA GLY A 187 13.62 30.15 -6.13
C GLY A 187 14.34 28.79 -6.14
N ILE A 188 13.99 27.96 -7.11
CA ILE A 188 14.52 26.60 -7.28
C ILE A 188 14.81 26.34 -8.76
N ILE A 189 16.03 25.92 -9.07
CA ILE A 189 16.43 25.42 -10.38
C ILE A 189 16.49 23.90 -10.32
N PHE A 190 15.60 23.24 -11.06
CA PHE A 190 15.55 21.78 -11.19
C PHE A 190 16.39 21.36 -12.41
N MET A 191 17.40 20.52 -12.20
CA MET A 191 18.25 19.95 -13.24
C MET A 191 17.89 18.47 -13.42
N GLY A 192 17.03 18.17 -14.41
CA GLY A 192 16.60 16.80 -14.70
C GLY A 192 15.83 16.14 -13.54
N THR A 193 15.17 16.90 -12.67
CA THR A 193 14.37 16.33 -11.60
C THR A 193 13.06 15.78 -12.17
N PRO A 194 12.64 14.55 -11.84
CA PRO A 194 11.35 14.03 -12.27
C PRO A 194 10.21 14.73 -11.50
N HIS A 195 9.26 15.27 -12.26
CA HIS A 195 8.08 16.00 -11.79
C HIS A 195 6.75 15.38 -12.25
N ARG A 196 6.72 14.41 -13.19
CA ARG A 196 5.49 13.77 -13.71
C ARG A 196 5.75 12.34 -14.23
N GLY A 197 4.74 11.46 -14.16
CA GLY A 197 4.67 10.18 -14.89
C GLY A 197 5.31 8.97 -14.18
N SER A 198 5.22 7.80 -14.82
CA SER A 198 5.83 6.51 -14.40
C SER A 198 7.36 6.51 -14.59
N TRP A 199 8.03 7.58 -14.14
CA TRP A 199 9.47 7.73 -14.30
C TRP A 199 10.22 6.59 -13.62
N ILE A 200 9.66 6.01 -12.55
CA ILE A 200 10.15 4.78 -11.91
C ILE A 200 10.10 3.58 -12.86
N ALA A 201 9.01 3.41 -13.61
CA ALA A 201 8.92 2.35 -14.62
C ALA A 201 9.88 2.56 -15.79
N ASP A 202 10.18 3.81 -16.13
CA ASP A 202 11.21 4.13 -17.12
C ASP A 202 12.63 3.96 -16.57
N TRP A 203 12.84 4.20 -15.27
CA TRP A 203 14.07 3.92 -14.53
C TRP A 203 14.34 2.42 -14.36
N MET A 204 13.32 1.60 -14.09
CA MET A 204 13.44 0.13 -13.96
C MET A 204 13.93 -0.55 -15.24
N LYS A 205 13.73 0.09 -16.41
CA LYS A 205 14.23 -0.40 -17.70
C LYS A 205 15.71 -0.08 -17.92
N ILE A 206 16.32 0.74 -17.07
CA ILE A 206 17.71 1.18 -17.20
C ILE A 206 18.64 0.19 -16.47
N PRO A 207 19.57 -0.49 -17.16
CA PRO A 207 20.55 -1.35 -16.50
C PRO A 207 21.43 -0.55 -15.54
N ALA A 208 21.78 -1.12 -14.39
CA ALA A 208 22.57 -0.45 -13.33
C ALA A 208 23.88 0.19 -13.84
N SER A 209 24.51 -0.41 -14.85
CA SER A 209 25.71 0.13 -15.52
C SER A 209 25.46 1.45 -16.27
N GLY A 210 24.24 1.65 -16.78
CA GLY A 210 23.80 2.90 -17.41
C GLY A 210 23.54 4.05 -16.42
N LEU A 211 23.38 3.73 -15.14
CA LEU A 211 23.13 4.70 -14.06
C LEU A 211 24.42 5.13 -13.33
N GLY A 212 25.59 4.65 -13.75
CA GLY A 212 26.84 4.86 -13.02
C GLY A 212 26.94 4.06 -11.72
N ILE A 213 26.06 3.08 -11.49
CA ILE A 213 26.10 2.19 -10.32
C ILE A 213 27.17 1.12 -10.59
N LEU A 214 28.34 1.28 -9.97
CA LEU A 214 29.37 0.25 -9.93
C LEU A 214 28.83 -1.02 -9.23
N LYS A 215 29.33 -2.19 -9.66
CA LYS A 215 28.93 -3.58 -9.32
C LYS A 215 28.90 -3.98 -7.81
N SER A 216 28.65 -3.07 -6.88
CA SER A 216 28.47 -3.36 -5.45
C SER A 216 26.99 -3.41 -5.07
N THR A 217 26.40 -4.60 -5.12
CA THR A 217 25.36 -5.19 -4.24
C THR A 217 24.17 -4.36 -3.67
N ASN A 218 23.79 -3.20 -4.21
CA ASN A 218 22.68 -2.41 -3.68
C ASN A 218 21.32 -2.68 -4.35
N LYS A 219 20.67 -3.78 -3.96
CA LYS A 219 19.24 -4.03 -4.25
C LYS A 219 18.28 -3.12 -3.45
N SER A 220 18.77 -2.50 -2.38
CA SER A 220 18.05 -1.59 -1.49
C SER A 220 17.60 -0.29 -2.15
N LEU A 221 18.32 0.16 -3.17
CA LEU A 221 18.07 1.44 -3.85
C LEU A 221 16.98 1.32 -4.90
N LEU A 222 16.96 0.19 -5.63
CA LEU A 222 15.83 -0.21 -6.46
C LEU A 222 14.58 -0.40 -5.60
N GLN A 223 14.69 -0.99 -4.40
CA GLN A 223 13.57 -1.06 -3.47
C GLN A 223 13.07 0.34 -3.05
N ILE A 224 13.89 1.33 -2.69
CA ILE A 224 13.38 2.67 -2.32
C ILE A 224 12.57 3.32 -3.46
N LEU A 225 12.96 3.06 -4.70
CA LEU A 225 12.25 3.56 -5.88
C LEU A 225 11.05 2.67 -6.27
N GLU A 226 11.07 1.37 -5.98
CA GLU A 226 9.98 0.42 -6.21
C GLU A 226 8.91 0.44 -5.10
N THR A 227 9.25 0.84 -3.87
CA THR A 227 8.36 0.74 -2.70
C THR A 227 7.55 2.00 -2.42
N ASP A 228 7.74 3.12 -3.13
CA ASP A 228 7.12 4.39 -2.75
C ASP A 228 6.71 5.32 -3.90
N ASP A 229 6.05 4.76 -4.92
CA ASP A 229 5.31 5.56 -5.93
C ASP A 229 4.35 6.56 -5.25
N GLN A 230 3.78 6.19 -4.10
CA GLN A 230 2.84 7.01 -3.32
C GLN A 230 3.49 8.27 -2.72
N LEU A 231 4.64 8.17 -2.04
CA LEU A 231 5.35 9.35 -1.50
C LEU A 231 5.77 10.30 -2.62
N LEU A 232 6.28 9.76 -3.73
CA LEU A 232 6.78 10.57 -4.85
C LEU A 232 5.64 11.32 -5.57
N GLU A 233 4.51 10.66 -5.81
CA GLU A 233 3.29 11.33 -6.29
C GLU A 233 2.77 12.34 -5.28
N SER A 234 2.82 12.04 -3.97
CA SER A 234 2.39 12.97 -2.92
C SER A 234 3.25 14.24 -2.89
N ILE A 235 4.59 14.12 -3.02
CA ILE A 235 5.53 15.24 -3.03
C ILE A 235 5.20 16.14 -4.20
N GLN A 236 4.98 15.56 -5.38
CA GLN A 236 4.63 16.31 -6.59
C GLN A 236 3.33 17.10 -6.41
N VAL A 237 2.27 16.46 -5.92
CA VAL A 237 0.96 17.11 -5.76
C VAL A 237 1.00 18.19 -4.67
N ARG A 238 1.59 17.90 -3.51
CA ARG A 238 1.74 18.86 -2.40
C ARG A 238 2.56 20.07 -2.82
N PHE A 239 3.70 19.85 -3.49
CA PHE A 239 4.55 20.92 -3.98
C PHE A 239 3.85 21.76 -5.05
N GLY A 240 3.10 21.13 -5.98
CA GLY A 240 2.29 21.83 -6.98
C GLY A 240 1.18 22.69 -6.36
N GLN A 241 0.51 22.19 -5.32
CA GLN A 241 -0.49 22.95 -4.56
C GLN A 241 0.14 24.12 -3.83
N MET A 242 1.26 23.92 -3.13
CA MET A 242 2.02 24.99 -2.48
C MET A 242 2.40 26.10 -3.45
N ILE A 243 2.90 25.74 -4.63
CA ILE A 243 3.25 26.72 -5.67
C ILE A 243 2.03 27.55 -6.10
N ARG A 244 0.88 26.89 -6.28
CA ARG A 244 -0.36 27.55 -6.69
C ARG A 244 -0.85 28.51 -5.60
N GLU A 245 -0.83 28.10 -4.33
CA GLU A 245 -1.22 28.93 -3.19
C GLU A 245 -0.30 30.14 -3.01
N LEU A 246 1.01 29.96 -3.20
CA LEU A 246 1.98 31.07 -3.23
C LEU A 246 1.63 32.08 -4.33
N ARG A 247 1.29 31.59 -5.53
CA ARG A 247 0.85 32.45 -6.65
C ARG A 247 -0.44 33.20 -6.34
N GLU A 248 -1.44 32.53 -5.76
CA GLU A 248 -2.73 33.11 -5.38
C GLU A 248 -2.59 34.15 -4.26
N SER A 249 -1.67 33.93 -3.31
CA SER A 249 -1.35 34.89 -2.23
C SER A 249 -0.41 36.03 -2.66
N GLY A 250 0.03 36.06 -3.92
CA GLY A 250 0.95 37.07 -4.43
C GLY A 250 2.42 36.89 -4.01
N ARG A 251 2.75 35.83 -3.26
CA ARG A 251 4.13 35.49 -2.91
C ARG A 251 4.78 34.71 -4.06
N ARG A 252 5.78 35.30 -4.69
CA ARG A 252 6.40 34.70 -5.88
C ARG A 252 7.55 33.74 -5.51
N LEU A 253 7.39 32.46 -5.82
CA LEU A 253 8.46 31.46 -5.84
C LEU A 253 8.88 31.19 -7.30
N GLU A 254 10.14 31.48 -7.62
CA GLU A 254 10.66 31.35 -8.99
C GLU A 254 11.16 29.93 -9.27
N LEU A 255 10.71 29.31 -10.36
CA LEU A 255 11.15 27.97 -10.73
C LEU A 255 11.62 27.93 -12.18
N THR A 256 12.75 27.27 -12.41
CA THR A 256 13.24 26.93 -13.75
C THR A 256 13.53 25.43 -13.81
N CYS A 257 13.04 24.77 -14.84
CA CYS A 257 13.23 23.34 -15.08
C CYS A 257 14.16 23.11 -16.26
N PHE A 258 15.26 22.40 -16.07
CA PHE A 258 16.17 21.99 -17.13
C PHE A 258 15.99 20.50 -17.46
N PHE A 259 16.01 20.16 -18.75
CA PHE A 259 15.88 18.77 -19.22
C PHE A 259 16.96 18.38 -20.24
N GLU A 260 17.27 17.09 -20.32
CA GLU A 260 18.30 16.54 -21.21
C GLU A 260 17.85 16.44 -22.68
N GLU A 261 18.75 16.81 -23.60
CA GLU A 261 18.52 16.59 -25.03
C GLU A 261 19.09 15.27 -25.53
N LEU A 262 20.27 14.88 -25.03
CA LEU A 262 21.00 13.71 -25.50
C LEU A 262 20.68 12.49 -24.64
N PRO A 263 20.39 11.31 -25.23
CA PRO A 263 20.22 10.09 -24.47
C PRO A 263 21.57 9.58 -23.93
N LEU A 264 21.52 8.73 -22.90
CA LEU A 264 22.63 7.86 -22.56
C LEU A 264 22.75 6.73 -23.60
N PRO A 265 23.98 6.33 -23.99
CA PRO A 265 24.19 5.20 -24.90
C PRO A 265 23.48 3.93 -24.39
N LEU A 266 22.76 3.22 -25.27
CA LEU A 266 21.99 1.98 -25.00
C LEU A 266 20.79 2.11 -24.04
N VAL A 267 20.62 3.25 -23.39
CA VAL A 267 19.66 3.46 -22.30
C VAL A 267 18.51 4.40 -22.71
N GLY A 268 18.77 5.36 -23.60
CA GLY A 268 17.80 6.42 -23.91
C GLY A 268 17.89 7.58 -22.90
N LYS A 269 16.83 8.40 -22.82
CA LYS A 269 16.75 9.50 -21.85
C LYS A 269 16.33 8.95 -20.48
N VAL A 270 17.04 9.36 -19.43
CA VAL A 270 16.78 8.96 -18.04
C VAL A 270 15.54 9.65 -17.49
N VAL A 271 15.34 10.93 -17.82
CA VAL A 271 14.15 11.69 -17.46
C VAL A 271 13.60 12.35 -18.71
N SER A 272 12.38 11.96 -19.11
CA SER A 272 11.71 12.54 -20.27
C SER A 272 11.50 14.05 -20.08
N LYS A 273 11.35 14.80 -21.18
CA LYS A 273 11.07 16.25 -21.11
C LYS A 273 9.80 16.51 -20.32
N GLU A 274 8.78 15.69 -20.51
CA GLU A 274 7.48 15.78 -19.86
C GLU A 274 7.60 15.55 -18.34
N SER A 275 8.49 14.64 -17.93
CA SER A 275 8.79 14.41 -16.52
C SER A 275 9.67 15.51 -15.94
N ALA A 276 10.65 16.02 -16.68
CA ALA A 276 11.59 17.03 -16.20
C ALA A 276 11.03 18.47 -16.17
N THR A 277 9.76 18.69 -16.49
CA THR A 277 9.19 20.04 -16.62
C THR A 277 7.92 20.25 -15.79
N LEU A 278 7.73 21.49 -15.33
CA LEU A 278 6.53 21.94 -14.64
C LEU A 278 5.76 22.91 -15.53
N GLU A 279 4.48 22.65 -15.72
CA GLU A 279 3.60 23.48 -16.52
C GLU A 279 3.42 24.88 -15.92
N GLY A 280 3.44 25.91 -16.77
CA GLY A 280 3.40 27.30 -16.33
C GLY A 280 4.72 27.83 -15.77
N TYR A 281 5.82 27.09 -15.91
CA TYR A 281 7.18 27.51 -15.54
C TYR A 281 8.17 27.38 -16.70
N THR A 282 9.25 28.15 -16.62
CA THR A 282 10.29 28.17 -17.65
C THR A 282 10.96 26.81 -17.73
N SER A 283 10.96 26.23 -18.94
CA SER A 283 11.55 24.93 -19.23
C SER A 283 12.64 25.08 -20.30
N ILE A 284 13.85 24.64 -19.99
CA ILE A 284 15.06 24.91 -20.78
C ILE A 284 15.78 23.60 -21.08
N SER A 285 16.20 23.41 -22.33
CA SER A 285 16.97 22.23 -22.68
C SER A 285 18.47 22.39 -22.37
N VAL A 286 19.17 21.30 -22.11
CA VAL A 286 20.64 21.24 -22.07
C VAL A 286 21.12 20.19 -23.07
N HIS A 287 22.02 20.58 -23.97
CA HIS A 287 22.62 19.68 -24.95
C HIS A 287 23.65 18.73 -24.31
N ALA A 288 23.17 17.87 -23.43
CA ALA A 288 23.92 16.87 -22.68
C ALA A 288 22.96 15.74 -22.27
N ASN A 289 23.53 14.62 -21.81
CA ASN A 289 22.77 13.56 -21.14
C ASN A 289 22.59 13.88 -19.65
N HIS A 290 21.76 13.08 -18.96
CA HIS A 290 21.32 13.30 -17.59
C HIS A 290 22.45 13.51 -16.58
N SER A 291 23.57 12.79 -16.74
CA SER A 291 24.74 12.91 -15.86
C SER A 291 25.62 14.12 -16.20
N ASN A 292 25.69 14.51 -17.47
CA ASN A 292 26.56 15.60 -17.93
C ASN A 292 25.87 16.96 -17.97
N MET A 293 24.54 17.03 -17.86
CA MET A 293 23.78 18.30 -17.91
C MET A 293 24.11 19.27 -16.75
N VAL A 294 24.77 18.79 -15.70
CA VAL A 294 25.20 19.55 -14.51
C VAL A 294 26.72 19.77 -14.43
N LYS A 295 27.47 19.42 -15.50
CA LYS A 295 28.95 19.41 -15.51
C LYS A 295 29.53 20.40 -16.53
N PHE A 296 29.34 21.69 -16.28
CA PHE A 296 29.86 22.75 -17.17
C PHE A 296 31.38 22.89 -17.04
N ARG A 297 32.09 23.00 -18.17
CA ARG A 297 33.56 23.15 -18.20
C ARG A 297 33.97 24.61 -18.24
N ILE A 298 33.28 25.41 -19.05
CA ILE A 298 33.61 26.83 -19.27
C ILE A 298 32.36 27.72 -19.23
N ALA A 299 32.57 28.99 -18.93
CA ALA A 299 31.49 29.99 -18.85
C ALA A 299 30.77 30.24 -20.19
N ASP A 300 31.33 29.77 -21.31
CA ASP A 300 30.75 29.96 -22.63
C ASP A 300 29.72 28.91 -23.04
N GLU A 301 29.61 27.82 -22.28
CA GLU A 301 28.63 26.78 -22.56
C GLU A 301 27.19 27.30 -22.45
N THR A 302 26.36 26.94 -23.43
CA THR A 302 24.98 27.42 -23.55
C THR A 302 24.14 27.04 -22.32
N GLY A 303 24.33 25.83 -21.77
CA GLY A 303 23.65 25.38 -20.55
C GLY A 303 23.99 26.25 -19.34
N PHE A 304 25.28 26.56 -19.14
CA PHE A 304 25.75 27.45 -18.08
C PHE A 304 25.20 28.87 -18.24
N LYS A 305 25.27 29.45 -19.45
CA LYS A 305 24.73 30.80 -19.73
C LYS A 305 23.24 30.92 -19.39
N ARG A 306 22.45 29.89 -19.70
CA ARG A 306 21.02 29.82 -19.39
C ARG A 306 20.78 29.77 -17.87
N LEU A 307 21.49 28.90 -17.16
CA LEU A 307 21.40 28.79 -15.69
C LEU A 307 21.85 30.09 -15.00
N LEU A 308 22.98 30.67 -15.43
CA LEU A 308 23.50 31.92 -14.89
C LEU A 308 22.53 33.09 -15.12
N GLY A 309 21.85 33.12 -16.27
CA GLY A 309 20.85 34.15 -16.59
C GLY A 309 19.72 34.21 -15.56
N ASP A 310 19.26 33.06 -15.07
CA ASP A 310 18.23 33.02 -14.02
C ASP A 310 18.80 33.36 -12.65
N LEU A 311 19.97 32.81 -12.27
CA LEU A 311 20.61 33.13 -10.99
C LEU A 311 20.93 34.63 -10.86
N ALA A 312 21.48 35.27 -11.90
CA ALA A 312 21.79 36.70 -11.89
C ALA A 312 20.54 37.58 -11.79
N ARG A 313 19.45 37.18 -12.45
CA ARG A 313 18.14 37.85 -12.35
C ARG A 313 17.57 37.74 -10.94
N TRP A 314 17.74 36.60 -10.29
CA TRP A 314 17.22 36.35 -8.96
C TRP A 314 18.08 37.06 -7.90
N GLU A 315 19.40 37.11 -8.05
CA GLU A 315 20.30 37.92 -7.22
C GLU A 315 19.95 39.41 -7.26
N LYS A 316 19.76 39.97 -8.47
CA LYS A 316 19.42 41.40 -8.62
C LYS A 316 18.15 41.76 -7.85
N ARG A 317 17.12 40.90 -7.90
CA ARG A 317 15.86 41.14 -7.19
C ARG A 317 15.97 40.97 -5.68
N SER A 318 16.76 40.01 -5.20
CA SER A 318 17.04 39.89 -3.76
C SER A 318 17.75 41.13 -3.21
N LYS A 319 18.57 41.81 -4.03
CA LYS A 319 19.14 43.13 -3.66
C LYS A 319 18.08 44.22 -3.62
N GLU A 320 17.19 44.28 -4.61
CA GLU A 320 16.13 45.29 -4.69
C GLU A 320 15.03 45.12 -3.61
N GLY A 321 14.73 43.89 -3.20
CA GLY A 321 13.78 43.58 -2.13
C GLY A 321 14.24 44.07 -0.75
N LYS A 322 15.55 44.07 -0.48
CA LYS A 322 16.13 44.66 0.74
C LYS A 322 16.00 46.20 0.78
N ILE A 323 15.88 46.87 -0.36
CA ILE A 323 15.78 48.33 -0.43
C ILE A 323 14.39 48.83 0.00
N LYS A 324 13.35 47.97 -0.04
CA LYS A 324 11.97 48.35 0.33
C LYS A 324 11.54 48.04 1.76
N LEU A 325 12.33 47.28 2.53
CA LEU A 325 11.99 46.89 3.91
C LEU A 325 12.58 47.82 4.99
N GLY A 326 13.15 48.96 4.60
CA GLY A 326 13.83 49.90 5.51
C GLY A 326 12.94 50.95 6.19
N ASP A 327 11.66 51.07 5.81
CA ASP A 327 10.79 52.17 6.26
C ASP A 327 9.45 51.66 6.81
N THR A 328 9.43 50.83 7.86
CA THR A 328 8.29 50.76 8.81
C THR A 328 8.62 49.87 10.01
N GLU A 329 9.23 50.45 11.05
CA GLU A 329 9.14 49.92 12.42
C GLU A 329 8.68 51.05 13.35
N ALA A 330 7.41 51.00 13.74
CA ALA A 330 6.94 51.53 15.02
C ALA A 330 5.53 51.01 15.33
N SER A 331 5.37 50.53 16.58
CA SER A 331 4.13 50.28 17.32
C SER A 331 3.27 49.10 16.88
N VAL A 332 3.29 48.02 17.67
CA VAL A 332 2.11 47.57 18.43
C VAL A 332 2.59 46.96 19.74
N GLY A 333 2.42 47.70 20.83
CA GLY A 333 2.42 47.16 22.19
C GLY A 333 0.99 46.88 22.63
N GLY A 334 0.78 45.75 23.29
CA GLY A 334 -0.36 45.45 24.16
C GLY A 334 -1.71 45.25 23.47
N ILE A 335 -2.30 44.07 23.68
CA ILE A 335 -3.59 43.91 24.37
C ILE A 335 -3.64 42.44 24.82
N ALA A 336 -3.55 42.25 26.14
CA ALA A 336 -4.16 41.12 26.80
C ALA A 336 -5.52 41.62 27.28
N GLU A 337 -6.62 41.09 26.72
CA GLU A 337 -7.88 41.01 27.44
C GLU A 337 -8.78 39.95 26.82
N ALA A 338 -9.33 39.13 27.72
CA ALA A 338 -10.21 38.02 27.43
C ALA A 338 -11.59 38.53 26.99
N VAL A 339 -12.05 38.04 25.84
CA VAL A 339 -13.46 38.11 25.45
C VAL A 339 -13.94 36.69 25.25
N ASN A 340 -14.95 36.30 26.04
CA ASN A 340 -15.81 35.14 25.78
C ASN A 340 -16.50 35.36 24.42
N ALA A 341 -15.85 34.95 23.34
CA ALA A 341 -16.49 34.75 22.05
C ALA A 341 -17.00 33.31 22.01
N THR A 342 -18.30 33.14 21.88
CA THR A 342 -18.86 31.89 21.32
C THR A 342 -18.19 31.69 19.96
N ARG A 343 -17.21 30.78 19.90
CA ARG A 343 -16.47 30.48 18.68
C ARG A 343 -17.43 29.92 17.64
N GLU A 344 -17.32 30.42 16.41
CA GLU A 344 -18.03 29.85 15.27
C GLU A 344 -17.61 28.38 15.09
N PRO A 345 -18.53 27.48 14.67
CA PRO A 345 -18.21 26.07 14.47
C PRO A 345 -17.12 25.88 13.41
N CYS A 346 -16.14 25.03 13.73
CA CYS A 346 -15.01 24.71 12.85
C CYS A 346 -15.32 23.45 12.03
N TYR A 347 -14.86 23.40 10.77
CA TYR A 347 -15.06 22.25 9.89
C TYR A 347 -13.74 21.76 9.30
N SER A 348 -13.26 20.60 9.77
CA SER A 348 -12.17 19.86 9.15
C SER A 348 -12.72 18.59 8.50
N ILE A 349 -13.06 18.70 7.22
CA ILE A 349 -13.57 17.59 6.39
C ILE A 349 -12.61 17.41 5.20
N PRO A 350 -11.95 16.25 5.06
CA PRO A 350 -10.83 16.06 4.13
C PRO A 350 -11.27 15.94 2.66
N PHE A 351 -12.58 15.79 2.39
CA PHE A 351 -13.11 15.53 1.06
C PHE A 351 -14.20 16.52 0.65
N PRO A 352 -14.30 16.86 -0.65
CA PRO A 352 -15.44 17.61 -1.16
C PRO A 352 -16.71 16.76 -1.08
N LYS A 353 -17.86 17.42 -1.02
CA LYS A 353 -19.17 16.76 -1.08
C LYS A 353 -19.28 15.95 -2.37
N ASN A 354 -19.63 14.67 -2.26
CA ASN A 354 -19.85 13.82 -3.43
C ASN A 354 -21.21 14.17 -4.09
N PRO A 355 -21.24 14.74 -5.31
CA PRO A 355 -22.49 15.10 -5.98
C PRO A 355 -23.18 13.89 -6.64
N LYS A 356 -22.48 12.76 -6.77
CA LYS A 356 -22.96 11.52 -7.40
C LYS A 356 -23.33 10.45 -6.36
N PHE A 357 -23.56 10.83 -5.11
CA PHE A 357 -24.02 9.91 -4.08
C PHE A 357 -25.42 9.40 -4.42
N VAL A 358 -25.62 8.08 -4.42
CA VAL A 358 -26.88 7.41 -4.77
C VAL A 358 -27.26 6.41 -3.68
N GLY A 359 -28.54 6.36 -3.33
CA GLY A 359 -29.08 5.36 -2.40
C GLY A 359 -28.80 5.66 -0.92
N GLN A 360 -28.91 4.60 -0.09
CA GLN A 360 -28.58 4.59 1.35
C GLN A 360 -29.35 5.61 2.21
N ALA A 361 -30.52 6.05 1.74
CA ALA A 361 -31.38 6.98 2.48
C ALA A 361 -31.80 6.40 3.84
N ALA A 362 -32.15 5.10 3.90
CA ALA A 362 -32.54 4.43 5.14
C ALA A 362 -31.42 4.45 6.20
N ILE A 363 -30.18 4.12 5.80
CA ILE A 363 -28.98 4.17 6.67
C ILE A 363 -28.79 5.60 7.21
N LEU A 364 -28.88 6.60 6.33
CA LEU A 364 -28.71 8.01 6.73
C LEU A 364 -29.81 8.47 7.69
N GLU A 365 -31.06 8.06 7.46
CA GLU A 365 -32.15 8.35 8.39
C GLU A 365 -31.96 7.64 9.73
N GLU A 366 -31.49 6.39 9.74
CA GLU A 366 -31.20 5.68 10.99
C GLU A 366 -30.12 6.39 11.83
N ILE A 367 -29.01 6.83 11.20
CA ILE A 367 -27.96 7.59 11.88
C ILE A 367 -28.54 8.90 12.45
N LYS A 368 -29.37 9.60 11.69
CA LYS A 368 -30.01 10.85 12.12
C LYS A 368 -30.98 10.61 13.27
N GLU A 369 -31.78 9.54 13.22
CA GLU A 369 -32.71 9.17 14.26
C GLU A 369 -31.98 8.91 15.58
N LYS A 370 -30.96 8.04 15.55
CA LYS A 370 -30.18 7.68 16.75
C LYS A 370 -29.49 8.89 17.37
N PHE A 371 -28.77 9.70 16.59
CA PHE A 371 -28.01 10.83 17.11
C PHE A 371 -28.85 12.07 17.46
N PHE A 372 -29.86 12.43 16.65
CA PHE A 372 -30.52 13.73 16.76
C PHE A 372 -31.98 13.68 17.19
N VAL A 373 -32.69 12.59 16.92
CA VAL A 373 -34.13 12.47 17.26
C VAL A 373 -34.30 11.80 18.61
N ARG A 374 -33.80 10.57 18.73
CA ARG A 374 -33.94 9.75 19.95
C ARG A 374 -32.82 10.02 20.96
N LYS A 375 -31.64 10.41 20.47
CA LYS A 375 -30.43 10.68 21.27
C LYS A 375 -30.06 9.47 22.15
N GLU A 376 -30.14 8.28 21.56
CA GLU A 376 -29.94 7.01 22.26
C GLU A 376 -28.45 6.76 22.58
N CYS A 377 -27.55 7.35 21.79
CA CYS A 377 -26.11 7.08 21.87
C CYS A 377 -25.27 8.28 21.41
N GLN A 378 -24.00 8.31 21.85
CA GLN A 378 -22.99 9.28 21.42
C GLN A 378 -22.01 8.67 20.42
N LYS A 379 -21.98 7.35 20.26
CA LYS A 379 -21.09 6.63 19.36
C LYS A 379 -21.91 5.69 18.46
N ILE A 380 -21.68 5.74 17.16
CA ILE A 380 -22.23 4.76 16.19
C ILE A 380 -21.07 4.22 15.38
N ALA A 381 -21.08 2.91 15.09
CA ALA A 381 -20.15 2.29 14.16
C ALA A 381 -20.86 1.77 12.91
N ILE A 382 -20.40 2.21 11.73
CA ILE A 382 -20.84 1.68 10.44
C ILE A 382 -19.88 0.54 10.05
N VAL A 383 -20.41 -0.66 9.86
CA VAL A 383 -19.65 -1.89 9.57
C VAL A 383 -19.96 -2.40 8.18
N GLY A 384 -18.99 -2.99 7.48
CA GLY A 384 -19.23 -3.64 6.20
C GLY A 384 -17.97 -3.89 5.38
N LEU A 385 -18.13 -4.52 4.22
CA LEU A 385 -17.03 -4.92 3.34
C LEU A 385 -16.16 -3.74 2.87
N GLY A 386 -14.89 -4.00 2.53
CA GLY A 386 -14.06 -3.06 1.79
C GLY A 386 -14.73 -2.65 0.47
N GLY A 387 -14.82 -1.33 0.22
CA GLY A 387 -15.42 -0.80 -1.01
C GLY A 387 -16.95 -0.67 -1.03
N ILE A 388 -17.65 -1.02 0.05
CA ILE A 388 -19.12 -0.94 0.19
C ILE A 388 -19.67 0.50 0.32
N GLY A 389 -18.80 1.48 0.60
CA GLY A 389 -19.18 2.90 0.66
C GLY A 389 -19.33 3.52 2.05
N LYS A 390 -18.86 2.87 3.14
CA LYS A 390 -18.94 3.40 4.51
C LYS A 390 -18.45 4.85 4.64
N THR A 391 -17.25 5.14 4.13
CA THR A 391 -16.67 6.48 4.09
C THR A 391 -17.57 7.49 3.39
N GLN A 392 -18.28 7.08 2.32
CA GLN A 392 -19.20 7.96 1.59
C GLN A 392 -20.49 8.22 2.38
N VAL A 393 -21.00 7.25 3.13
CA VAL A 393 -22.11 7.45 4.08
C VAL A 393 -21.71 8.45 5.17
N ALA A 394 -20.56 8.23 5.81
CA ALA A 394 -20.05 9.12 6.84
C ALA A 394 -19.82 10.54 6.31
N LEU A 395 -19.28 10.67 5.10
CA LEU A 395 -19.08 11.96 4.43
C LEU A 395 -20.42 12.65 4.13
N ARG A 396 -21.40 11.91 3.61
CA ARG A 396 -22.73 12.44 3.31
C ARG A 396 -23.44 12.91 4.59
N PHE A 397 -23.29 12.16 5.68
CA PHE A 397 -23.81 12.52 6.98
C PHE A 397 -23.12 13.78 7.55
N ALA A 398 -21.80 13.86 7.49
CA ALA A 398 -21.05 15.04 7.92
C ALA A 398 -21.48 16.31 7.18
N PHE A 399 -21.65 16.26 5.85
CA PHE A 399 -22.18 17.39 5.09
C PHE A 399 -23.63 17.73 5.47
N TRP A 400 -24.47 16.74 5.76
CA TRP A 400 -25.83 17.00 6.24
C TRP A 400 -25.81 17.70 7.60
N VAL A 401 -24.94 17.31 8.53
CA VAL A 401 -24.76 18.01 9.82
C VAL A 401 -24.32 19.44 9.58
N LYS A 402 -23.32 19.66 8.71
CA LYS A 402 -22.84 21.00 8.34
C LYS A 402 -23.95 21.89 7.79
N GLU A 403 -24.86 21.32 6.99
CA GLU A 403 -25.94 22.05 6.31
C GLU A 403 -27.17 22.30 7.19
N THR A 404 -27.41 21.48 8.21
CA THR A 404 -28.67 21.49 8.98
C THR A 404 -28.50 21.76 10.47
N LYS A 405 -27.27 21.63 11.01
CA LYS A 405 -26.93 21.79 12.41
C LYS A 405 -25.83 22.84 12.55
N ALA A 406 -26.22 24.11 12.42
CA ALA A 406 -25.30 25.25 12.42
C ALA A 406 -24.51 25.41 13.73
N GLU A 407 -24.88 24.73 14.80
CA GLU A 407 -24.16 24.77 16.08
C GLU A 407 -23.08 23.68 16.26
N TYR A 408 -22.88 22.80 15.28
CA TYR A 408 -21.92 21.69 15.37
C TYR A 408 -20.60 21.99 14.65
N SER A 409 -19.49 21.83 15.37
CA SER A 409 -18.17 21.66 14.73
C SER A 409 -18.03 20.24 14.18
N ILE A 410 -17.25 20.07 13.11
CA ILE A 410 -17.06 18.75 12.48
C ILE A 410 -15.57 18.51 12.30
N PHE A 411 -15.10 17.38 12.82
CA PHE A 411 -13.72 16.92 12.70
C PHE A 411 -13.69 15.54 12.09
N TRP A 412 -12.62 15.24 11.34
CA TRP A 412 -12.45 13.98 10.66
C TRP A 412 -11.04 13.46 10.87
N VAL A 413 -10.93 12.21 11.27
CA VAL A 413 -9.65 11.54 11.55
C VAL A 413 -9.61 10.22 10.79
N ALA A 414 -8.50 10.00 10.07
CA ALA A 414 -8.25 8.74 9.38
C ALA A 414 -7.46 7.79 10.30
N ALA A 415 -8.07 6.69 10.72
CA ALA A 415 -7.44 5.66 11.55
C ALA A 415 -6.63 4.65 10.71
N LEU A 416 -5.90 5.14 9.70
CA LEU A 416 -5.07 4.31 8.81
C LEU A 416 -3.67 4.04 9.39
N SER A 417 -3.17 4.97 10.20
CA SER A 417 -1.88 4.87 10.88
C SER A 417 -1.83 5.89 12.03
N GLU A 418 -0.89 5.72 12.95
CA GLU A 418 -0.64 6.68 14.03
C GLU A 418 -0.23 8.05 13.47
N ALA A 419 0.53 8.09 12.38
CA ALA A 419 0.93 9.34 11.73
C ALA A 419 -0.26 10.09 11.11
N ASN A 420 -1.21 9.37 10.50
CA ASN A 420 -2.43 9.97 9.95
C ASN A 420 -3.31 10.53 11.07
N PHE A 421 -3.41 9.81 12.20
CA PHE A 421 -4.11 10.26 13.39
C PHE A 421 -3.47 11.53 13.98
N GLU A 422 -2.14 11.52 14.15
CA GLU A 422 -1.39 12.63 14.73
C GLU A 422 -1.48 13.89 13.86
N LYS A 423 -1.33 13.74 12.54
CA LYS A 423 -1.53 14.84 11.60
C LYS A 423 -2.91 15.47 11.74
N ALA A 424 -3.96 14.65 11.81
CA ALA A 424 -5.34 15.14 11.97
C ALA A 424 -5.52 15.89 13.30
N TYR A 425 -4.94 15.41 14.41
CA TYR A 425 -5.00 16.09 15.70
C TYR A 425 -4.20 17.39 15.74
N VAL A 426 -3.08 17.49 15.03
CA VAL A 426 -2.34 18.75 14.86
C VAL A 426 -3.16 19.77 14.07
N GLU A 427 -3.81 19.34 12.97
CA GLU A 427 -4.71 20.19 12.19
C GLU A 427 -5.91 20.65 13.04
N MET A 428 -6.53 19.74 13.80
CA MET A 428 -7.60 20.08 14.75
C MET A 428 -7.14 21.06 15.82
N ALA A 429 -5.94 20.90 16.37
CA ALA A 429 -5.40 21.82 17.37
C ALA A 429 -5.23 23.23 16.79
N SER A 430 -4.76 23.34 15.55
CA SER A 430 -4.65 24.63 14.85
C SER A 430 -6.01 25.30 14.67
N GLU A 431 -7.02 24.57 14.18
CA GLU A 431 -8.38 25.08 13.98
C GLU A 431 -9.06 25.47 15.31
N LEU A 432 -8.85 24.69 16.36
CA LEU A 432 -9.38 24.96 17.70
C LEU A 432 -8.57 26.01 18.47
N GLY A 433 -7.45 26.51 17.92
CA GLY A 433 -6.52 27.40 18.62
C GLY A 433 -6.00 26.80 19.93
N VAL A 434 -5.80 25.49 19.97
CA VAL A 434 -5.18 24.75 21.08
C VAL A 434 -3.67 24.81 20.91
N VAL A 435 -3.00 25.46 21.85
CA VAL A 435 -1.54 25.68 21.81
C VAL A 435 -0.88 24.89 22.94
N LYS A 436 0.27 24.29 22.66
CA LYS A 436 1.13 23.71 23.70
C LYS A 436 1.62 24.80 24.64
N LYS A 437 1.64 24.53 25.95
CA LYS A 437 2.21 25.42 26.97
C LYS A 437 3.63 25.02 27.34
N SER A 438 3.96 23.75 27.13
CA SER A 438 5.28 23.14 27.34
C SER A 438 5.60 22.19 26.18
N ASP A 439 6.89 21.94 25.93
CA ASP A 439 7.34 20.97 24.93
C ASP A 439 6.91 19.53 25.26
N ASP A 440 6.75 19.23 26.56
CA ASP A 440 6.27 17.95 27.08
C ASP A 440 4.75 17.74 26.88
N ASP A 441 4.00 18.76 26.48
CA ASP A 441 2.57 18.62 26.24
C ASP A 441 2.30 17.75 25.00
N ASP A 442 1.56 16.65 25.18
CA ASP A 442 1.01 15.91 24.05
C ASP A 442 -0.19 16.66 23.45
N ILE A 443 -0.05 17.06 22.18
CA ILE A 443 -1.09 17.79 21.44
C ILE A 443 -2.38 16.96 21.34
N LYS A 444 -2.26 15.63 21.28
CA LYS A 444 -3.40 14.72 21.19
C LYS A 444 -4.26 14.80 22.45
N ASP A 445 -3.60 14.79 23.61
CA ASP A 445 -4.27 14.96 24.91
C ASP A 445 -4.84 16.36 25.12
N LEU A 446 -4.17 17.40 24.61
CA LEU A 446 -4.68 18.77 24.68
C LEU A 446 -5.98 18.93 23.90
N VAL A 447 -6.03 18.41 22.67
CA VAL A 447 -7.24 18.42 21.83
C VAL A 447 -8.34 17.57 22.46
N ARG A 448 -8.03 16.36 22.95
CA ARG A 448 -8.99 15.52 23.70
C ARG A 448 -9.63 16.32 24.84
N ARG A 449 -8.80 16.91 25.71
CA ARG A 449 -9.27 17.70 26.86
C ARG A 449 -10.10 18.90 26.45
N HIS A 450 -9.75 19.56 25.35
CA HIS A 450 -10.55 20.67 24.82
C HIS A 450 -11.94 20.20 24.40
N LEU A 451 -12.03 19.13 23.60
CA LEU A 451 -13.29 18.58 23.10
C LEU A 451 -14.17 17.93 24.20
N CYS A 452 -13.56 17.44 25.29
CA CYS A 452 -14.27 17.02 26.49
C CYS A 452 -14.84 18.19 27.33
N SER A 453 -14.38 19.42 27.10
CA SER A 453 -14.82 20.58 27.90
C SER A 453 -16.05 21.26 27.29
N GLU A 454 -16.86 21.91 28.12
CA GLU A 454 -18.02 22.70 27.67
C GLU A 454 -17.63 23.81 26.67
N LYS A 455 -16.36 24.26 26.69
CA LYS A 455 -15.84 25.29 25.79
C LYS A 455 -15.82 24.86 24.32
N ALA A 456 -15.82 23.56 24.04
CA ALA A 456 -15.85 23.04 22.68
C ALA A 456 -17.24 23.13 22.04
N GLY A 457 -18.29 23.36 22.82
CA GLY A 457 -19.67 23.30 22.33
C GLY A 457 -20.03 21.91 21.80
N LYS A 458 -20.92 21.87 20.80
CA LYS A 458 -21.33 20.62 20.15
C LYS A 458 -20.41 20.29 18.99
N TRP A 459 -20.06 19.02 18.85
CA TRP A 459 -19.17 18.57 17.78
C TRP A 459 -19.50 17.16 17.31
N LEU A 460 -19.15 16.89 16.04
CA LEU A 460 -19.13 15.57 15.43
C LEU A 460 -17.69 15.20 15.09
N LEU A 461 -17.21 14.07 15.58
CA LEU A 461 -15.94 13.47 15.20
C LEU A 461 -16.19 12.23 14.35
N VAL A 462 -15.71 12.23 13.10
CA VAL A 462 -15.71 11.05 12.26
C VAL A 462 -14.35 10.35 12.38
N VAL A 463 -14.35 9.09 12.79
CA VAL A 463 -13.16 8.22 12.83
C VAL A 463 -13.29 7.20 11.72
N ASP A 464 -12.65 7.47 10.58
CA ASP A 464 -12.78 6.69 9.35
C ASP A 464 -11.68 5.63 9.23
N ASN A 465 -12.01 4.45 8.71
CA ASN A 465 -11.13 3.28 8.57
C ASN A 465 -10.53 2.78 9.90
N ALA A 466 -11.36 2.69 10.94
CA ALA A 466 -11.03 2.11 12.23
C ALA A 466 -10.94 0.56 12.13
N ASP A 467 -10.08 0.04 11.27
CA ASP A 467 -10.01 -1.39 10.95
C ASP A 467 -9.03 -2.14 11.86
N ASP A 468 -7.94 -1.49 12.28
CA ASP A 468 -6.84 -2.07 13.05
C ASP A 468 -7.05 -1.89 14.56
N ARG A 469 -7.31 -3.01 15.24
CA ARG A 469 -7.54 -3.07 16.68
C ARG A 469 -6.30 -2.67 17.49
N ASP A 470 -5.11 -3.10 17.09
CA ASP A 470 -3.87 -2.80 17.80
C ASP A 470 -3.50 -1.31 17.67
N LEU A 471 -3.79 -0.70 16.52
CA LEU A 471 -3.66 0.75 16.34
C LEU A 471 -4.64 1.52 17.25
N LEU A 472 -5.90 1.06 17.33
CA LEU A 472 -6.95 1.71 18.11
C LEU A 472 -6.73 1.58 19.61
N PHE A 473 -6.55 0.37 20.11
CA PHE A 473 -6.54 0.12 21.56
C PHE A 473 -5.12 -0.05 22.11
N GLY A 474 -4.14 -0.28 21.25
CA GLY A 474 -2.75 -0.45 21.64
C GLY A 474 -2.39 -1.90 21.90
N SER A 475 -1.17 -2.08 22.40
CA SER A 475 -0.62 -3.36 22.85
C SER A 475 -0.17 -3.23 24.30
N ALA A 476 0.28 -4.33 24.91
CA ALA A 476 0.70 -4.35 26.32
C ALA A 476 1.73 -3.26 26.70
N ASP A 477 2.55 -2.81 25.74
CA ASP A 477 3.65 -1.86 25.97
C ASP A 477 3.40 -0.47 25.35
N LYS A 478 2.26 -0.25 24.68
CA LYS A 478 1.97 1.00 23.98
C LYS A 478 0.47 1.25 23.87
N ASP A 479 0.02 2.40 24.34
CA ASP A 479 -1.37 2.83 24.18
C ASP A 479 -1.74 3.06 22.71
N GLY A 480 -2.98 2.71 22.35
CA GLY A 480 -3.54 3.00 21.02
C GLY A 480 -4.18 4.38 20.93
N ILE A 481 -4.66 4.73 19.73
CA ILE A 481 -5.25 6.05 19.47
C ILE A 481 -6.57 6.31 20.20
N TYR A 482 -7.28 5.26 20.65
CA TYR A 482 -8.58 5.33 21.32
C TYR A 482 -8.51 6.14 22.62
N LYS A 483 -7.39 6.10 23.36
CA LYS A 483 -7.23 6.92 24.58
C LYS A 483 -7.27 8.42 24.32
N TYR A 484 -7.02 8.84 23.08
CA TYR A 484 -7.03 10.25 22.68
C TYR A 484 -8.39 10.69 22.15
N LEU A 485 -9.35 9.77 21.94
CA LEU A 485 -10.69 10.13 21.50
C LEU A 485 -11.44 10.85 22.65
N PRO A 486 -12.13 11.95 22.34
CA PRO A 486 -12.88 12.70 23.34
C PRO A 486 -14.20 12.00 23.72
N GLU A 487 -14.56 12.11 25.00
CA GLU A 487 -15.87 11.72 25.52
C GLU A 487 -16.59 12.95 26.07
N SER A 488 -17.80 13.21 25.60
CA SER A 488 -18.61 14.37 25.96
C SER A 488 -20.09 14.09 25.70
N GLU A 489 -20.98 14.53 26.59
CA GLU A 489 -22.43 14.44 26.38
C GLU A 489 -22.93 15.30 25.20
N SER A 490 -22.14 16.31 24.81
CA SER A 490 -22.42 17.20 23.67
C SER A 490 -21.64 16.83 22.40
N GLY A 491 -20.87 15.75 22.46
CA GLY A 491 -20.05 15.24 21.36
C GLY A 491 -20.65 13.98 20.74
N LEU A 492 -20.56 13.85 19.42
CA LEU A 492 -20.95 12.67 18.68
C LEU A 492 -19.73 12.07 17.97
N VAL A 493 -19.60 10.75 17.98
CA VAL A 493 -18.52 10.03 17.27
C VAL A 493 -19.12 9.04 16.29
N LEU A 494 -18.75 9.15 15.02
CA LEU A 494 -19.14 8.19 13.99
C LEU A 494 -17.90 7.42 13.53
N PHE A 495 -17.91 6.11 13.75
CA PHE A 495 -16.85 5.22 13.28
C PHE A 495 -17.24 4.59 11.94
N THR A 496 -16.25 4.39 11.06
CA THR A 496 -16.37 3.44 9.95
C THR A 496 -15.32 2.36 10.13
N THR A 497 -15.72 1.09 9.97
CA THR A 497 -14.81 -0.04 10.12
C THR A 497 -15.24 -1.23 9.28
N ARG A 498 -14.30 -2.09 8.92
CA ARG A 498 -14.53 -3.42 8.34
C ARG A 498 -14.58 -4.50 9.42
N SER A 499 -14.10 -4.21 10.62
CA SER A 499 -14.00 -5.16 11.71
C SER A 499 -15.22 -5.04 12.61
N ARG A 500 -16.05 -6.09 12.64
CA ARG A 500 -17.18 -6.17 13.56
C ARG A 500 -16.72 -6.17 15.02
N GLU A 501 -15.58 -6.79 15.31
CA GLU A 501 -14.95 -6.78 16.64
C GLU A 501 -14.68 -5.34 17.09
N VAL A 502 -13.99 -4.55 16.25
CA VAL A 502 -13.71 -3.14 16.56
C VAL A 502 -15.01 -2.35 16.75
N ALA A 503 -16.01 -2.58 15.90
CA ALA A 503 -17.30 -1.91 16.00
C ALA A 503 -17.99 -2.14 17.36
N VAL A 504 -17.96 -3.38 17.85
CA VAL A 504 -18.48 -3.76 19.17
C VAL A 504 -17.67 -3.09 20.27
N GLU A 505 -16.34 -3.05 20.17
CA GLU A 505 -15.49 -2.42 21.18
C GLU A 505 -15.68 -0.88 21.24
N VAL A 506 -15.90 -0.19 20.11
CA VAL A 506 -16.03 1.28 20.08
C VAL A 506 -17.45 1.80 20.26
N ALA A 507 -18.48 1.03 19.89
CA ALA A 507 -19.88 1.48 19.88
C ALA A 507 -20.87 0.52 20.56
N GLY A 508 -20.42 -0.62 21.08
CA GLY A 508 -21.30 -1.59 21.76
C GLY A 508 -22.40 -2.11 20.84
N ALA A 509 -23.66 -1.85 21.20
CA ALA A 509 -24.83 -2.27 20.43
C ALA A 509 -25.21 -1.29 19.29
N ASP A 510 -24.61 -0.10 19.24
CA ASP A 510 -24.91 0.96 18.27
C ASP A 510 -24.16 0.77 16.96
N ILE A 511 -24.41 -0.38 16.34
CA ILE A 511 -23.79 -0.81 15.09
C ILE A 511 -24.82 -0.76 13.96
N ILE A 512 -24.41 -0.22 12.81
CA ILE A 512 -25.19 -0.23 11.57
C ILE A 512 -24.43 -1.02 10.53
N ASP A 513 -25.00 -2.14 10.10
CA ASP A 513 -24.45 -2.97 9.03
C ASP A 513 -24.78 -2.36 7.67
N LEU A 514 -23.74 -2.02 6.91
CA LEU A 514 -23.88 -1.48 5.57
C LEU A 514 -23.76 -2.61 4.54
N GLU A 515 -24.89 -2.89 3.89
CA GLU A 515 -25.00 -3.93 2.87
C GLU A 515 -24.70 -3.40 1.45
N GLN A 516 -24.68 -4.33 0.49
CA GLN A 516 -24.53 -4.04 -0.93
C GLN A 516 -25.68 -3.19 -1.48
N MET A 517 -25.42 -2.46 -2.58
CA MET A 517 -26.45 -1.60 -3.15
C MET A 517 -27.65 -2.43 -3.63
N SER A 518 -28.86 -1.89 -3.46
CA SER A 518 -30.03 -2.43 -4.13
C SER A 518 -29.82 -2.42 -5.65
N HIS A 519 -30.50 -3.32 -6.37
CA HIS A 519 -30.44 -3.32 -7.85
C HIS A 519 -30.80 -1.95 -8.44
N THR A 520 -31.79 -1.28 -7.87
CA THR A 520 -32.25 0.05 -8.27
C THR A 520 -31.19 1.13 -8.07
N ASP A 521 -30.52 1.13 -6.91
CA ASP A 521 -29.48 2.11 -6.60
C ASP A 521 -28.21 1.85 -7.42
N ALA A 522 -27.80 0.59 -7.55
CA ALA A 522 -26.65 0.19 -8.34
C ALA A 522 -26.82 0.52 -9.82
N SER A 523 -28.01 0.27 -10.37
CA SER A 523 -28.35 0.64 -11.75
C SER A 523 -28.32 2.14 -11.95
N SER A 524 -28.87 2.92 -11.01
CA SER A 524 -28.85 4.38 -11.05
C SER A 524 -27.42 4.93 -10.94
N PHE A 525 -26.59 4.33 -10.10
CA PHE A 525 -25.19 4.70 -9.93
C PHE A 525 -24.35 4.38 -11.16
N LEU A 526 -24.49 3.21 -11.77
CA LEU A 526 -23.83 2.85 -13.03
C LEU A 526 -24.25 3.82 -14.16
N LYS A 527 -25.55 4.06 -14.32
CA LYS A 527 -26.10 4.94 -15.37
C LYS A 527 -25.61 6.38 -15.23
N SER A 528 -25.49 6.90 -14.02
CA SER A 528 -24.95 8.25 -13.75
C SER A 528 -23.43 8.33 -13.85
N SER A 529 -22.73 7.20 -13.74
CA SER A 529 -21.26 7.12 -13.82
C SER A 529 -20.75 6.98 -15.25
N LEU A 530 -21.56 6.49 -16.19
CA LEU A 530 -21.20 6.38 -17.61
C LEU A 530 -21.42 7.71 -18.35
N GLY A 531 -20.35 8.24 -18.95
CA GLY A 531 -20.36 9.56 -19.60
C GLY A 531 -21.12 9.63 -20.93
N LYS A 532 -21.37 8.47 -21.57
CA LYS A 532 -22.13 8.36 -22.82
C LYS A 532 -23.24 7.33 -22.67
N LYS A 533 -24.48 7.73 -22.94
CA LYS A 533 -25.65 6.82 -22.93
C LYS A 533 -25.56 5.68 -23.95
N GLN A 534 -24.74 5.83 -24.99
CA GLN A 534 -24.48 4.79 -26.00
C GLN A 534 -23.69 3.59 -25.45
N LEU A 535 -23.05 3.73 -24.29
CA LEU A 535 -22.38 2.63 -23.59
C LEU A 535 -23.37 1.80 -22.76
N LEU A 536 -24.58 2.32 -22.51
CA LEU A 536 -25.66 1.59 -21.86
C LEU A 536 -26.33 0.69 -22.89
N GLU A 537 -26.39 -0.60 -22.57
CA GLU A 537 -27.07 -1.62 -23.36
C GLU A 537 -28.44 -1.96 -22.73
N THR A 538 -28.93 -3.18 -22.93
CA THR A 538 -30.19 -3.65 -22.36
C THR A 538 -30.15 -3.71 -20.82
N GLU A 539 -31.30 -3.58 -20.16
CA GLU A 539 -31.41 -3.76 -18.70
C GLU A 539 -30.92 -5.14 -18.23
N GLU A 540 -31.07 -6.17 -19.08
CA GLU A 540 -30.51 -7.50 -18.83
C GLU A 540 -28.97 -7.47 -18.75
N THR A 541 -28.32 -6.76 -19.67
CA THR A 541 -26.86 -6.63 -19.71
C THR A 541 -26.34 -5.84 -18.50
N ILE A 542 -27.06 -4.79 -18.11
CA ILE A 542 -26.78 -4.03 -16.89
C ILE A 542 -26.90 -4.93 -15.66
N THR A 543 -28.00 -5.67 -15.55
CA THR A 543 -28.25 -6.57 -14.42
C THR A 543 -27.17 -7.65 -14.31
N LYS A 544 -26.75 -8.22 -15.45
CA LYS A 544 -25.64 -9.19 -15.49
C LYS A 544 -24.33 -8.57 -14.99
N LEU A 545 -23.96 -7.39 -15.49
CA LEU A 545 -22.76 -6.70 -15.02
C LEU A 545 -22.81 -6.39 -13.52
N LEU A 546 -23.93 -5.86 -13.02
CA LEU A 546 -24.07 -5.51 -11.61
C LEU A 546 -23.97 -6.75 -10.71
N GLY A 547 -24.50 -7.90 -11.16
CA GLY A 547 -24.32 -9.19 -10.52
C GLY A 547 -22.84 -9.61 -10.43
N GLU A 548 -22.09 -9.53 -11.53
CA GLU A 548 -20.65 -9.82 -11.54
C GLU A 548 -19.85 -8.86 -10.63
N LEU A 549 -20.28 -7.60 -10.55
CA LEU A 549 -19.68 -6.56 -9.71
C LEU A 549 -20.22 -6.54 -8.27
N ALA A 550 -20.95 -7.58 -7.86
CA ALA A 550 -21.43 -7.75 -6.49
C ALA A 550 -22.34 -6.63 -5.97
N TYR A 551 -22.88 -5.79 -6.85
CA TYR A 551 -23.56 -4.54 -6.48
C TYR A 551 -22.71 -3.63 -5.57
N LEU A 552 -21.38 -3.71 -5.65
CA LEU A 552 -20.47 -2.91 -4.83
C LEU A 552 -20.19 -1.56 -5.49
N PRO A 553 -20.39 -0.42 -4.78
CA PRO A 553 -20.15 0.90 -5.36
C PRO A 553 -18.72 1.04 -5.90
N LEU A 554 -17.72 0.51 -5.19
CA LEU A 554 -16.33 0.58 -5.65
C LEU A 554 -16.11 -0.18 -6.96
N ALA A 555 -16.69 -1.38 -7.10
CA ALA A 555 -16.56 -2.19 -8.32
C ALA A 555 -17.30 -1.56 -9.50
N ILE A 556 -18.48 -1.00 -9.25
CA ILE A 556 -19.25 -0.25 -10.25
C ILE A 556 -18.49 0.99 -10.71
N SER A 557 -17.88 1.74 -9.79
CA SER A 557 -17.06 2.93 -10.11
C SER A 557 -15.85 2.54 -10.96
N GLN A 558 -15.12 1.48 -10.58
CA GLN A 558 -13.97 0.97 -11.34
C GLN A 558 -14.36 0.57 -12.76
N ALA A 559 -15.41 -0.25 -12.89
CA ALA A 559 -15.92 -0.68 -14.19
C ALA A 559 -16.36 0.53 -15.03
N SER A 560 -17.07 1.49 -14.43
CA SER A 560 -17.49 2.72 -15.11
C SER A 560 -16.30 3.54 -15.62
N ALA A 561 -15.25 3.69 -14.79
CA ALA A 561 -14.03 4.40 -15.18
C ALA A 561 -13.33 3.69 -16.36
N TYR A 562 -13.26 2.37 -16.35
CA TYR A 562 -12.71 1.58 -17.44
C TYR A 562 -13.52 1.71 -18.74
N LEU A 563 -14.84 1.56 -18.65
CA LEU A 563 -15.76 1.70 -19.78
C LEU A 563 -15.66 3.10 -20.41
N ASN A 564 -15.62 4.15 -19.58
CA ASN A 564 -15.45 5.53 -20.03
C ASN A 564 -14.09 5.77 -20.71
N LYS A 565 -13.00 5.30 -20.08
CA LYS A 565 -11.63 5.50 -20.59
C LYS A 565 -11.41 4.82 -21.93
N ASN A 566 -11.89 3.59 -22.09
CA ASN A 566 -11.68 2.79 -23.30
C ASN A 566 -12.82 2.94 -24.32
N GLN A 567 -13.91 3.64 -23.95
CA GLN A 567 -15.12 3.79 -24.77
C GLN A 567 -15.70 2.43 -25.21
N LEU A 568 -15.73 1.47 -24.28
CA LEU A 568 -16.21 0.11 -24.54
C LEU A 568 -17.66 -0.08 -24.08
N PRO A 569 -18.48 -0.84 -24.82
CA PRO A 569 -19.83 -1.21 -24.38
C PRO A 569 -19.75 -2.26 -23.25
N ILE A 570 -20.79 -2.36 -22.42
CA ILE A 570 -20.82 -3.25 -21.23
C ILE A 570 -20.54 -4.71 -21.62
N ARG A 571 -21.10 -5.19 -22.72
CA ARG A 571 -20.92 -6.57 -23.18
C ARG A 571 -19.44 -6.92 -23.42
N LYS A 572 -18.65 -5.99 -23.97
CA LYS A 572 -17.20 -6.19 -24.15
C LYS A 572 -16.46 -6.25 -22.82
N TYR A 573 -16.92 -5.52 -21.82
CA TYR A 573 -16.35 -5.61 -20.48
C TYR A 573 -16.73 -6.93 -19.78
N LEU A 574 -17.96 -7.41 -19.96
CA LEU A 574 -18.38 -8.73 -19.51
C LEU A 574 -17.54 -9.84 -20.16
N ASP A 575 -17.25 -9.77 -21.47
CA ASP A 575 -16.36 -10.72 -22.15
C ASP A 575 -14.96 -10.74 -21.50
N LEU A 576 -14.44 -9.58 -21.07
CA LEU A 576 -13.17 -9.48 -20.34
C LEU A 576 -13.27 -10.04 -18.92
N LEU A 577 -14.38 -9.81 -18.21
CA LEU A 577 -14.60 -10.38 -16.87
C LEU A 577 -14.68 -11.91 -16.91
N GLN A 578 -15.20 -12.47 -17.99
CA GLN A 578 -15.37 -13.92 -18.20
C GLN A 578 -14.18 -14.57 -18.92
N SER A 579 -13.08 -13.82 -19.12
CA SER A 579 -11.86 -14.32 -19.76
C SER A 579 -10.94 -15.03 -18.76
N THR A 580 -9.62 -15.06 -18.99
CA THR A 580 -8.72 -15.81 -18.10
C THR A 580 -8.63 -15.16 -16.72
N GLU A 581 -8.31 -15.96 -15.70
CA GLU A 581 -8.08 -15.43 -14.34
C GLU A 581 -7.02 -14.32 -14.33
N GLN A 582 -6.03 -14.38 -15.23
CA GLN A 582 -4.97 -13.37 -15.35
C GLN A 582 -5.48 -12.04 -15.93
N ASP A 583 -6.37 -12.10 -16.92
CA ASP A 583 -7.00 -10.92 -17.51
C ASP A 583 -7.90 -10.22 -16.50
N LEU A 584 -8.64 -11.00 -15.70
CA LEU A 584 -9.48 -10.47 -14.64
C LEU A 584 -8.66 -9.82 -13.53
N VAL A 585 -7.52 -10.40 -13.14
CA VAL A 585 -6.55 -9.76 -12.21
C VAL A 585 -6.07 -8.44 -12.76
N SER A 586 -5.66 -8.43 -14.02
CA SER A 586 -5.20 -7.23 -14.72
C SER A 586 -6.28 -6.16 -14.75
N LEU A 587 -7.56 -6.52 -14.77
CA LEU A 587 -8.70 -5.61 -14.77
C LEU A 587 -9.04 -5.09 -13.36
N MET A 588 -9.09 -6.00 -12.38
CA MET A 588 -9.50 -5.75 -11.00
C MET A 588 -8.42 -5.04 -10.17
N SER A 589 -7.15 -5.18 -10.55
CA SER A 589 -6.01 -4.52 -9.90
C SER A 589 -5.69 -3.15 -10.52
N ARG A 590 -6.49 -2.66 -11.48
CA ARG A 590 -6.25 -1.34 -12.08
C ARG A 590 -6.68 -0.23 -11.14
N GLU A 591 -5.72 0.59 -10.78
CA GLU A 591 -5.96 1.86 -10.12
C GLU A 591 -6.73 2.82 -11.04
N PHE A 592 -7.64 3.58 -10.44
CA PHE A 592 -8.36 4.66 -11.09
C PHE A 592 -8.50 5.84 -10.13
N TYR A 593 -8.56 7.05 -10.66
CA TYR A 593 -8.65 8.25 -9.83
C TYR A 593 -10.09 8.45 -9.31
N ASP A 594 -10.23 8.60 -7.99
CA ASP A 594 -11.47 9.03 -7.31
C ASP A 594 -11.15 10.18 -6.35
N GLY A 595 -11.60 11.39 -6.70
CA GLY A 595 -11.37 12.60 -5.89
C GLY A 595 -12.17 12.68 -4.58
N THR A 596 -12.99 11.66 -4.28
CA THR A 596 -13.77 11.56 -3.04
C THR A 596 -13.17 10.60 -2.02
N ARG A 597 -11.92 10.17 -2.23
CA ARG A 597 -11.19 9.21 -1.37
C ARG A 597 -9.83 9.75 -0.95
N TYR A 598 -9.21 9.12 0.04
CA TYR A 598 -7.82 9.42 0.39
C TYR A 598 -6.91 9.14 -0.80
N ARG A 599 -6.01 10.08 -1.09
CA ARG A 599 -5.03 9.93 -2.18
C ARG A 599 -4.08 8.73 -1.99
N GLU A 600 -3.93 8.26 -0.75
CA GLU A 600 -3.13 7.09 -0.35
C GLU A 600 -3.93 5.76 -0.40
N SER A 601 -5.25 5.81 -0.66
CA SER A 601 -6.09 4.61 -0.74
C SER A 601 -5.99 3.96 -2.12
N HIS A 602 -5.78 2.65 -2.14
CA HIS A 602 -5.93 1.83 -3.35
C HIS A 602 -7.38 1.92 -3.85
N ASN A 603 -7.56 2.31 -5.10
CA ASN A 603 -8.86 2.45 -5.74
C ASN A 603 -9.28 1.14 -6.42
N ALA A 604 -8.33 0.26 -6.71
CA ALA A 604 -8.63 -1.08 -7.18
C ALA A 604 -9.42 -1.89 -6.14
N VAL A 605 -10.58 -2.44 -6.54
CA VAL A 605 -11.44 -3.27 -5.69
C VAL A 605 -10.65 -4.43 -5.09
N ALA A 606 -9.88 -5.14 -5.92
CA ALA A 606 -9.09 -6.30 -5.48
C ALA A 606 -8.15 -5.89 -4.33
N THR A 607 -7.44 -4.78 -4.48
CA THR A 607 -6.49 -4.31 -3.47
C THR A 607 -7.17 -3.97 -2.15
N THR A 608 -8.42 -3.47 -2.16
CA THR A 608 -9.16 -3.25 -0.90
C THR A 608 -9.42 -4.56 -0.14
N TRP A 609 -9.66 -5.68 -0.82
CA TRP A 609 -9.79 -6.99 -0.18
C TRP A 609 -8.46 -7.62 0.19
N LEU A 610 -7.40 -7.38 -0.60
CA LEU A 610 -6.04 -7.82 -0.24
C LEU A 610 -5.60 -7.24 1.09
N VAL A 611 -5.89 -5.95 1.33
CA VAL A 611 -5.61 -5.30 2.62
C VAL A 611 -6.40 -5.96 3.75
N SER A 612 -7.70 -6.23 3.55
CA SER A 612 -8.51 -6.95 4.54
C SER A 612 -7.96 -8.36 4.81
N PHE A 613 -7.52 -9.08 3.78
CA PHE A 613 -6.95 -10.42 3.95
C PHE A 613 -5.63 -10.39 4.70
N ASP A 614 -4.72 -9.47 4.38
CA ASP A 614 -3.46 -9.35 5.11
C ASP A 614 -3.70 -8.98 6.58
N HIS A 615 -4.73 -8.18 6.87
CA HIS A 615 -5.15 -7.92 8.24
C HIS A 615 -5.64 -9.21 8.93
N ILE A 616 -6.59 -9.95 8.33
CA ILE A 616 -7.07 -11.23 8.85
C ILE A 616 -5.90 -12.19 9.10
N ARG A 617 -4.93 -12.27 8.20
CA ARG A 617 -3.74 -13.12 8.36
C ARG A 617 -2.90 -12.78 9.58
N ARG A 618 -2.85 -11.50 9.97
CA ARG A 618 -2.11 -11.02 11.15
C ARG A 618 -2.91 -11.26 12.44
N SER A 619 -4.22 -11.00 12.41
CA SER A 619 -5.09 -11.03 13.59
C SER A 619 -5.68 -12.41 13.89
N ASP A 620 -6.09 -13.16 12.86
CA ASP A 620 -6.78 -14.45 12.96
C ASP A 620 -6.28 -15.45 11.90
N LYS A 621 -5.32 -16.28 12.32
CA LYS A 621 -4.69 -17.30 11.46
C LYS A 621 -5.66 -18.40 11.04
N ALA A 622 -6.66 -18.72 11.86
CA ALA A 622 -7.65 -19.75 11.54
C ALA A 622 -8.58 -19.23 10.43
N ALA A 623 -9.07 -18.00 10.55
CA ALA A 623 -9.86 -17.34 9.50
C ALA A 623 -9.08 -17.21 8.20
N ALA A 624 -7.79 -16.86 8.25
CA ALA A 624 -6.96 -16.78 7.05
C ALA A 624 -6.79 -18.15 6.36
N SER A 625 -6.64 -19.22 7.15
CA SER A 625 -6.54 -20.59 6.63
C SER A 625 -7.86 -21.05 6.01
N LEU A 626 -9.00 -20.76 6.65
CA LEU A 626 -10.32 -21.02 6.10
C LEU A 626 -10.56 -20.26 4.79
N LEU A 627 -10.21 -18.97 4.74
CA LEU A 627 -10.36 -18.16 3.52
C LEU A 627 -9.53 -18.74 2.36
N ALA A 628 -8.30 -19.18 2.63
CA ALA A 628 -7.44 -19.82 1.65
C ALA A 628 -8.03 -21.15 1.16
N PHE A 629 -8.55 -21.99 2.06
CA PHE A 629 -9.23 -23.24 1.72
C PHE A 629 -10.49 -22.99 0.87
N VAL A 630 -11.36 -22.08 1.29
CA VAL A 630 -12.60 -21.76 0.57
C VAL A 630 -12.30 -21.22 -0.83
N SER A 631 -11.15 -20.56 -1.02
CA SER A 631 -10.69 -20.11 -2.34
C SER A 631 -10.32 -21.26 -3.31
N CYS A 632 -10.27 -22.51 -2.84
CA CYS A 632 -9.97 -23.69 -3.67
C CYS A 632 -11.22 -24.51 -4.02
N ILE A 633 -12.39 -24.20 -3.46
CA ILE A 633 -13.63 -24.95 -3.65
C ILE A 633 -14.71 -24.08 -4.32
N GLU A 634 -15.91 -24.63 -4.53
CA GLU A 634 -17.04 -23.85 -5.05
C GLU A 634 -17.42 -22.75 -4.03
N PRO A 635 -17.41 -21.45 -4.42
CA PRO A 635 -17.67 -20.34 -3.51
C PRO A 635 -19.13 -20.24 -3.04
N LYS A 636 -20.06 -20.99 -3.61
CA LYS A 636 -21.49 -20.95 -3.28
C LYS A 636 -21.92 -22.21 -2.55
N ALA A 637 -22.90 -22.07 -1.64
CA ALA A 637 -23.49 -23.18 -0.90
C ALA A 637 -22.49 -24.00 -0.08
N ILE A 638 -21.51 -23.36 0.55
CA ILE A 638 -20.44 -24.00 1.32
C ILE A 638 -20.99 -24.48 2.67
N PRO A 639 -21.15 -25.79 2.91
CA PRO A 639 -21.61 -26.27 4.21
C PRO A 639 -20.48 -26.16 5.26
N GLN A 640 -20.81 -25.81 6.49
CA GLN A 640 -19.83 -25.72 7.58
C GLN A 640 -19.06 -27.03 7.77
N SER A 641 -19.72 -28.16 7.51
CA SER A 641 -19.17 -29.51 7.64
C SER A 641 -18.01 -29.81 6.68
N ILE A 642 -17.88 -29.07 5.57
CA ILE A 642 -16.75 -29.24 4.63
C ILE A 642 -15.50 -28.47 5.06
N LEU A 643 -15.63 -27.53 5.99
CA LEU A 643 -14.52 -26.66 6.40
C LEU A 643 -13.48 -27.46 7.22
N PRO A 644 -12.18 -27.16 7.08
CA PRO A 644 -11.14 -27.86 7.83
C PRO A 644 -11.27 -27.61 9.33
N THR A 645 -11.00 -28.65 10.11
CA THR A 645 -11.08 -28.59 11.58
C THR A 645 -10.06 -27.60 12.13
N ALA A 646 -10.54 -26.62 12.90
CA ALA A 646 -9.67 -25.76 13.71
C ALA A 646 -9.20 -26.51 14.97
N GLU A 647 -8.31 -25.90 15.76
CA GLU A 647 -7.80 -26.48 17.01
C GLU A 647 -8.93 -26.81 18.03
N SER A 648 -10.09 -26.14 17.91
CA SER A 648 -11.31 -26.41 18.67
C SER A 648 -12.56 -25.96 17.90
N LYS A 649 -13.76 -26.40 18.33
CA LYS A 649 -15.04 -25.91 17.78
C LYS A 649 -15.16 -24.39 17.93
N GLU A 650 -14.78 -23.87 19.09
CA GLU A 650 -14.76 -22.42 19.36
C GLU A 650 -13.84 -21.66 18.38
N ALA A 651 -12.65 -22.20 18.07
CA ALA A 651 -11.75 -21.58 17.11
C ALA A 651 -12.33 -21.55 15.69
N LEU A 652 -13.11 -22.57 15.29
CA LEU A 652 -13.80 -22.59 14.01
C LEU A 652 -14.92 -21.54 13.96
N GLU A 653 -15.76 -21.47 15.00
CA GLU A 653 -16.82 -20.47 15.12
C GLU A 653 -16.27 -19.04 15.11
N ASN A 654 -15.17 -18.80 15.84
CA ASN A 654 -14.49 -17.50 15.84
C ASN A 654 -13.95 -17.15 14.46
N ALA A 655 -13.33 -18.11 13.76
CA ALA A 655 -12.80 -17.89 12.43
C ALA A 655 -13.90 -17.60 11.39
N ILE A 656 -15.02 -18.32 11.45
CA ILE A 656 -16.22 -18.05 10.65
C ILE A 656 -16.77 -16.66 10.99
N GLY A 657 -16.87 -16.34 12.29
CA GLY A 657 -17.29 -15.03 12.80
C GLY A 657 -16.42 -13.89 12.28
N THR A 658 -15.10 -14.06 12.25
CA THR A 658 -14.15 -13.12 11.65
C THR A 658 -14.46 -12.93 10.16
N LEU A 659 -14.54 -14.02 9.38
CA LEU A 659 -14.81 -13.92 7.94
C LEU A 659 -16.19 -13.29 7.63
N ARG A 660 -17.20 -13.55 8.46
CA ARG A 660 -18.52 -12.90 8.41
C ARG A 660 -18.42 -11.42 8.77
N GLY A 661 -17.64 -11.08 9.80
CA GLY A 661 -17.40 -9.70 10.23
C GLY A 661 -16.75 -8.85 9.13
N TYR A 662 -15.84 -9.43 8.36
CA TYR A 662 -15.26 -8.82 7.15
C TYR A 662 -16.17 -8.91 5.91
N ALA A 663 -17.34 -9.55 6.00
CA ALA A 663 -18.25 -9.85 4.91
C ALA A 663 -17.61 -10.64 3.74
N PHE A 664 -16.63 -11.49 4.05
CA PHE A 664 -16.04 -12.45 3.11
C PHE A 664 -16.85 -13.74 3.00
N LEU A 665 -17.60 -14.08 4.06
CA LEU A 665 -18.61 -15.13 4.05
C LEU A 665 -19.97 -14.54 4.45
N ALA A 666 -21.02 -14.93 3.73
CA ALA A 666 -22.40 -14.58 4.03
C ALA A 666 -23.20 -15.87 4.31
N PRO A 667 -24.05 -15.91 5.36
CA PRO A 667 -24.91 -17.06 5.59
C PRO A 667 -25.92 -17.22 4.45
N ARG A 668 -26.25 -18.48 4.11
CA ARG A 668 -27.23 -18.85 3.09
C ARG A 668 -28.38 -19.59 3.75
N GLY A 669 -29.44 -18.86 4.07
CA GLY A 669 -30.63 -19.45 4.67
C GLY A 669 -30.36 -19.84 6.12
N ASP A 670 -29.94 -21.09 6.35
CA ASP A 670 -29.45 -21.52 7.67
C ASP A 670 -28.07 -20.92 7.99
N ASP A 671 -27.75 -20.82 9.28
CA ASP A 671 -26.46 -20.31 9.75
C ASP A 671 -25.30 -21.32 9.57
N GLU A 672 -25.54 -22.48 8.94
CA GLU A 672 -24.56 -23.55 8.70
C GLU A 672 -24.11 -23.65 7.23
N THR A 673 -24.73 -22.90 6.31
CA THR A 673 -24.31 -22.83 4.90
C THR A 673 -23.85 -21.42 4.56
N PHE A 674 -22.76 -21.29 3.79
CA PHE A 674 -22.16 -20.01 3.48
C PHE A 674 -21.98 -19.78 1.98
N ASP A 675 -22.01 -18.51 1.60
CA ASP A 675 -21.60 -18.02 0.29
C ASP A 675 -20.38 -17.10 0.45
N MET A 676 -19.35 -17.36 -0.35
CA MET A 676 -18.30 -16.42 -0.66
C MET A 676 -18.65 -15.65 -1.93
N HIS A 677 -18.34 -14.36 -1.96
CA HIS A 677 -18.48 -13.58 -3.18
C HIS A 677 -17.44 -14.04 -4.23
N SER A 678 -17.84 -14.19 -5.50
CA SER A 678 -16.95 -14.65 -6.58
C SER A 678 -15.68 -13.80 -6.71
N LEU A 679 -15.82 -12.48 -6.64
CA LEU A 679 -14.68 -11.56 -6.69
C LEU A 679 -13.75 -11.66 -5.46
N VAL A 680 -14.27 -11.94 -4.26
CA VAL A 680 -13.44 -12.18 -3.06
C VAL A 680 -12.69 -13.51 -3.21
N HIS A 681 -13.40 -14.55 -3.61
CA HIS A 681 -12.83 -15.86 -3.93
C HIS A 681 -11.68 -15.75 -4.94
N MET A 682 -11.86 -14.98 -6.01
CA MET A 682 -10.83 -14.74 -7.02
C MET A 682 -9.66 -13.92 -6.47
N ALA A 683 -9.90 -12.81 -5.77
CA ALA A 683 -8.84 -11.99 -5.20
C ALA A 683 -7.94 -12.78 -4.22
N THR A 684 -8.52 -13.66 -3.42
CA THR A 684 -7.77 -14.55 -2.52
C THR A 684 -6.85 -15.49 -3.30
N ARG A 685 -7.33 -16.14 -4.36
CA ARG A 685 -6.48 -17.04 -5.19
C ARG A 685 -5.32 -16.31 -5.86
N VAL A 686 -5.57 -15.08 -6.31
CA VAL A 686 -4.58 -14.23 -6.98
C VAL A 686 -3.48 -13.85 -6.01
N TRP A 687 -3.86 -13.46 -4.80
CA TRP A 687 -2.92 -13.22 -3.73
C TRP A 687 -2.07 -14.45 -3.42
N LEU A 688 -2.72 -15.61 -3.24
CA LEU A 688 -2.02 -16.87 -2.98
C LEU A 688 -1.04 -17.21 -4.09
N LYS A 689 -1.38 -16.91 -5.35
CA LYS A 689 -0.49 -17.10 -6.50
C LYS A 689 0.73 -16.18 -6.44
N ASN A 690 0.52 -14.89 -6.16
CA ASN A 690 1.60 -13.90 -6.07
C ASN A 690 2.58 -14.20 -4.92
N GLU A 691 2.07 -14.76 -3.81
CA GLU A 691 2.89 -15.21 -2.67
C GLU A 691 3.53 -16.58 -2.89
N GLY A 692 3.25 -17.26 -4.01
CA GLY A 692 3.74 -18.62 -4.29
C GLY A 692 3.14 -19.70 -3.40
N LEU A 693 1.98 -19.45 -2.79
CA LEU A 693 1.28 -20.34 -1.87
C LEU A 693 0.16 -21.15 -2.52
N LEU A 694 -0.35 -20.73 -3.69
CA LEU A 694 -1.56 -21.29 -4.29
C LEU A 694 -1.49 -22.82 -4.49
N GLU A 695 -0.41 -23.36 -5.03
CA GLU A 695 -0.30 -24.80 -5.29
C GLU A 695 -0.24 -25.63 -3.99
N HIS A 696 0.37 -25.08 -2.94
CA HIS A 696 0.35 -25.70 -1.62
C HIS A 696 -1.07 -25.68 -1.03
N THR A 697 -1.78 -24.56 -1.13
CA THR A 697 -3.15 -24.45 -0.63
C THR A 697 -4.11 -25.38 -1.36
N LYS A 698 -3.98 -25.53 -2.69
CA LYS A 698 -4.74 -26.50 -3.47
C LYS A 698 -4.48 -27.94 -3.01
N SER A 699 -3.21 -28.28 -2.79
CA SER A 699 -2.82 -29.59 -2.28
C SER A 699 -3.44 -29.85 -0.90
N ASP A 700 -3.32 -28.91 0.04
CA ASP A 700 -3.93 -29.01 1.37
C ASP A 700 -5.46 -29.18 1.29
N ALA A 701 -6.12 -28.46 0.37
CA ALA A 701 -7.56 -28.60 0.16
C ALA A 701 -7.93 -29.99 -0.37
N ILE A 702 -7.16 -30.55 -1.30
CA ILE A 702 -7.35 -31.93 -1.79
C ILE A 702 -7.16 -32.95 -0.66
N TYR A 703 -6.10 -32.81 0.15
CA TYR A 703 -5.87 -33.67 1.30
C TYR A 703 -7.09 -33.69 2.23
N HIS A 704 -7.55 -32.51 2.62
CA HIS A 704 -8.71 -32.37 3.52
C HIS A 704 -9.98 -32.97 2.89
N LEU A 705 -10.28 -32.62 1.63
CA LEU A 705 -11.45 -33.17 0.93
C LEU A 705 -11.39 -34.68 0.81
N ASN A 706 -10.22 -35.26 0.53
CA ASN A 706 -10.05 -36.72 0.47
C ASN A 706 -10.33 -37.39 1.83
N GLU A 707 -9.95 -36.75 2.94
CA GLU A 707 -10.22 -37.29 4.29
C GLU A 707 -11.71 -37.26 4.65
N ILE A 708 -12.47 -36.25 4.20
CA ILE A 708 -13.86 -36.04 4.61
C ILE A 708 -14.90 -36.46 3.57
N PHE A 709 -14.50 -36.69 2.31
CA PHE A 709 -15.44 -37.05 1.27
C PHE A 709 -16.07 -38.41 1.61
N PRO A 710 -17.41 -38.50 1.68
CA PRO A 710 -18.06 -39.70 2.18
C PRO A 710 -17.99 -40.87 1.19
N SER A 711 -18.10 -42.09 1.70
CA SER A 711 -18.17 -43.31 0.87
C SER A 711 -19.40 -43.30 -0.05
N SER A 712 -19.33 -44.10 -1.12
CA SER A 712 -20.41 -44.29 -2.10
C SER A 712 -21.62 -45.08 -1.57
N ASP A 713 -21.72 -45.29 -0.25
CA ASP A 713 -22.82 -45.95 0.44
C ASP A 713 -24.10 -45.10 0.45
N ARG A 714 -25.23 -45.66 0.04
CA ARG A 714 -26.51 -44.93 -0.12
C ARG A 714 -26.94 -44.06 1.09
N VAL A 715 -26.51 -44.38 2.30
CA VAL A 715 -26.79 -43.60 3.52
C VAL A 715 -26.15 -42.22 3.48
N ASN A 716 -25.00 -42.07 2.82
CA ASN A 716 -24.25 -40.81 2.73
C ASN A 716 -24.65 -39.95 1.51
N ARG A 717 -25.74 -40.32 0.83
CA ARG A 717 -26.11 -39.73 -0.46
C ARG A 717 -26.31 -38.23 -0.44
N ASP A 718 -26.95 -37.73 0.61
CA ASP A 718 -27.22 -36.31 0.73
C ASP A 718 -25.92 -35.53 0.97
N GLN A 719 -25.01 -36.08 1.78
CA GLN A 719 -23.71 -35.48 2.09
C GLN A 719 -22.77 -35.44 0.87
N TRP A 720 -22.62 -36.52 0.08
CA TRP A 720 -21.76 -36.43 -1.11
C TRP A 720 -22.32 -35.47 -2.14
N ARG A 721 -23.66 -35.37 -2.26
CA ARG A 721 -24.29 -34.43 -3.21
C ARG A 721 -24.03 -32.99 -2.84
N GLU A 722 -24.02 -32.71 -1.54
CA GLU A 722 -23.65 -31.41 -1.01
C GLU A 722 -22.16 -31.11 -1.27
N TYR A 723 -21.26 -32.07 -1.05
CA TYR A 723 -19.81 -31.86 -1.24
C TYR A 723 -19.36 -31.91 -2.72
N MET A 724 -20.17 -32.47 -3.61
CA MET A 724 -19.82 -32.73 -5.01
C MET A 724 -19.32 -31.49 -5.76
N PRO A 725 -20.02 -30.33 -5.73
CA PRO A 725 -19.59 -29.15 -6.49
C PRO A 725 -18.24 -28.62 -5.99
N HIS A 726 -18.02 -28.65 -4.67
CA HIS A 726 -16.78 -28.21 -4.04
C HIS A 726 -15.60 -29.11 -4.42
N THR A 727 -15.84 -30.42 -4.43
CA THR A 727 -14.81 -31.43 -4.72
C THR A 727 -14.39 -31.40 -6.19
N ILE A 728 -15.36 -31.34 -7.11
CA ILE A 728 -15.07 -31.20 -8.55
C ILE A 728 -14.27 -29.91 -8.81
N ARG A 729 -14.66 -28.79 -8.20
CA ARG A 729 -13.96 -27.51 -8.35
C ARG A 729 -12.49 -27.60 -7.91
N ALA A 730 -12.21 -28.24 -6.78
CA ALA A 730 -10.86 -28.43 -6.27
C ALA A 730 -10.01 -29.32 -7.18
N LEU A 731 -10.60 -30.40 -7.73
CA LEU A 731 -9.93 -31.34 -8.63
C LEU A 731 -9.59 -30.71 -10.00
N GLU A 732 -10.51 -29.94 -10.58
CA GLU A 732 -10.31 -29.25 -11.87
C GLU A 732 -9.31 -28.09 -11.77
N GLY A 733 -9.26 -27.42 -10.62
CA GLY A 733 -8.34 -26.31 -10.36
C GLY A 733 -6.88 -26.71 -10.16
N SER A 734 -6.57 -28.01 -10.09
CA SER A 734 -5.30 -28.53 -9.58
C SER A 734 -4.57 -29.45 -10.56
N SER A 735 -4.68 -29.22 -11.87
CA SER A 735 -4.07 -30.06 -12.93
C SER A 735 -2.57 -30.33 -12.74
N GLU A 736 -1.83 -29.35 -12.21
CA GLU A 736 -0.39 -29.44 -11.93
C GLU A 736 -0.05 -30.25 -10.67
N CYS A 737 -1.04 -30.52 -9.81
CA CYS A 737 -0.87 -31.28 -8.57
C CYS A 737 -0.93 -32.79 -8.85
N GLN A 738 0.20 -33.48 -8.64
CA GLN A 738 0.40 -34.91 -8.94
C GLN A 738 0.60 -35.70 -7.64
N ILE A 739 -0.32 -35.55 -6.69
CA ILE A 739 -0.32 -36.28 -5.41
C ILE A 739 -1.33 -37.44 -5.46
N GLU A 740 -1.05 -38.54 -4.75
CA GLU A 740 -1.89 -39.75 -4.74
C GLU A 740 -3.33 -39.47 -4.29
N GLU A 741 -3.48 -38.63 -3.27
CA GLU A 741 -4.78 -38.28 -2.66
C GLU A 741 -5.71 -37.56 -3.64
N ARG A 742 -5.16 -36.91 -4.68
CA ARG A 742 -5.97 -36.31 -5.74
C ARG A 742 -6.68 -37.39 -6.56
N TYR A 743 -5.98 -38.48 -6.87
CA TYR A 743 -6.49 -39.57 -7.69
C TYR A 743 -7.40 -40.50 -6.88
N ASP A 744 -7.13 -40.66 -5.58
CA ASP A 744 -8.06 -41.33 -4.68
C ASP A 744 -9.37 -40.55 -4.55
N LEU A 745 -9.30 -39.22 -4.47
CA LEU A 745 -10.47 -38.37 -4.46
C LEU A 745 -11.23 -38.41 -5.81
N PHE A 746 -10.53 -38.42 -6.95
CA PHE A 746 -11.16 -38.66 -8.27
C PHE A 746 -11.89 -40.00 -8.27
N PHE A 747 -11.28 -41.08 -7.75
CA PHE A 747 -11.89 -42.39 -7.68
C PHE A 747 -13.19 -42.37 -6.84
N ALA A 748 -13.14 -41.83 -5.63
CA ALA A 748 -14.30 -41.74 -4.73
C ALA A 748 -15.45 -40.89 -5.32
N VAL A 749 -15.11 -39.76 -5.95
CA VAL A 749 -16.07 -38.92 -6.68
C VAL A 749 -16.67 -39.69 -7.86
N GLY A 750 -15.85 -40.42 -8.61
CA GLY A 750 -16.28 -41.26 -9.72
C GLY A 750 -17.32 -42.29 -9.29
N GLU A 751 -17.08 -43.01 -8.19
CA GLU A 751 -18.04 -43.97 -7.64
C GLU A 751 -19.38 -43.31 -7.28
N CYS A 752 -19.37 -42.16 -6.61
CA CYS A 752 -20.58 -41.45 -6.23
C CYS A 752 -21.36 -40.94 -7.45
N LEU A 753 -20.67 -40.42 -8.46
CA LEU A 753 -21.27 -39.98 -9.73
C LEU A 753 -21.90 -41.15 -10.49
N ASP A 754 -21.25 -42.31 -10.49
CA ASP A 754 -21.75 -43.54 -11.10
C ASP A 754 -23.04 -44.02 -10.43
N LYS A 755 -23.09 -44.03 -9.09
CA LYS A 755 -24.32 -44.31 -8.32
C LYS A 755 -25.45 -43.33 -8.62
N ASP A 756 -25.12 -42.07 -8.89
CA ASP A 756 -26.08 -41.05 -9.31
C ASP A 756 -26.40 -41.08 -10.82
N ARG A 757 -25.88 -42.08 -11.56
CA ARG A 757 -26.07 -42.31 -13.00
C ARG A 757 -25.53 -41.20 -13.90
N ARG A 758 -24.52 -40.47 -13.41
CA ARG A 758 -23.78 -39.45 -14.17
C ARG A 758 -22.57 -40.09 -14.85
N PHE A 759 -22.81 -41.15 -15.62
CA PHE A 759 -21.78 -42.07 -16.15
C PHE A 759 -20.64 -41.37 -16.88
N LYS A 760 -20.94 -40.35 -17.70
CA LYS A 760 -19.91 -39.60 -18.43
C LYS A 760 -18.94 -38.85 -17.52
N GLU A 761 -19.44 -38.31 -16.41
CA GLU A 761 -18.61 -37.59 -15.45
C GLU A 761 -17.84 -38.56 -14.56
N ALA A 762 -18.46 -39.69 -14.20
CA ALA A 762 -17.78 -40.80 -13.51
C ALA A 762 -16.62 -41.36 -14.34
N ILE A 763 -16.86 -41.61 -15.63
CA ILE A 763 -15.85 -42.05 -16.60
C ILE A 763 -14.65 -41.11 -16.59
N ARG A 764 -14.86 -39.79 -16.69
CA ARG A 764 -13.76 -38.80 -16.67
C ARG A 764 -12.91 -38.93 -15.41
N CYS A 765 -13.54 -39.14 -14.24
CA CYS A 765 -12.82 -39.30 -12.98
C CYS A 765 -12.04 -40.62 -12.93
N PHE A 766 -12.63 -41.71 -13.43
CA PHE A 766 -11.97 -43.01 -13.50
C PHE A 766 -10.83 -43.06 -14.53
N GLU A 767 -10.95 -42.34 -15.65
CA GLU A 767 -9.88 -42.18 -16.65
C GLU A 767 -8.67 -41.48 -16.01
N GLU A 768 -8.87 -40.33 -15.36
CA GLU A 768 -7.80 -39.60 -14.65
C GLU A 768 -7.10 -40.48 -13.58
N THR A 769 -7.89 -41.25 -12.81
CA THR A 769 -7.37 -42.17 -11.79
C THR A 769 -6.55 -43.30 -12.42
N SER A 770 -7.10 -43.95 -13.45
CA SER A 770 -6.50 -45.11 -14.10
C SER A 770 -5.21 -44.72 -14.83
N GLU A 771 -5.22 -43.63 -15.58
CA GLU A 771 -4.03 -43.12 -16.29
C GLU A 771 -2.86 -42.87 -15.32
N TRP A 772 -3.14 -42.25 -14.17
CA TRP A 772 -2.11 -42.02 -13.16
C TRP A 772 -1.62 -43.32 -12.52
N ARG A 773 -2.53 -44.22 -12.11
CA ARG A 773 -2.15 -45.50 -11.46
C ARG A 773 -1.38 -46.44 -12.39
N ILE A 774 -1.69 -46.44 -13.69
CA ILE A 774 -0.91 -47.18 -14.71
C ILE A 774 0.55 -46.69 -14.75
N GLY A 775 0.77 -45.39 -14.59
CA GLY A 775 2.10 -44.80 -14.58
C GLY A 775 2.89 -45.01 -13.29
N GLN A 776 2.22 -45.21 -12.15
CA GLN A 776 2.86 -45.29 -10.82
C GLN A 776 2.99 -46.71 -10.26
N PHE A 777 2.05 -47.61 -10.58
CA PHE A 777 1.96 -48.93 -9.96
C PHE A 777 2.18 -50.09 -10.95
N PRO A 778 2.76 -51.22 -10.49
CA PRO A 778 2.84 -52.46 -11.27
C PRO A 778 1.48 -52.95 -11.78
N GLU A 779 1.49 -53.72 -12.87
CA GLU A 779 0.28 -54.28 -13.50
C GLU A 779 -0.54 -55.18 -12.56
N ASP A 780 0.09 -55.82 -11.58
CA ASP A 780 -0.56 -56.69 -10.59
C ASP A 780 -0.95 -55.98 -9.29
N ALA A 781 -0.76 -54.66 -9.20
CA ALA A 781 -1.14 -53.89 -8.03
C ALA A 781 -2.67 -53.83 -7.87
N SER A 782 -3.16 -54.24 -6.69
CA SER A 782 -4.59 -54.28 -6.39
C SER A 782 -5.30 -52.94 -6.59
N SER A 783 -4.66 -51.81 -6.24
CA SER A 783 -5.22 -50.46 -6.42
C SER A 783 -5.41 -50.10 -7.91
N ARG A 784 -4.50 -50.54 -8.78
CA ARG A 784 -4.59 -50.33 -10.23
C ARG A 784 -5.71 -51.17 -10.85
N LEU A 785 -5.76 -52.47 -10.54
CA LEU A 785 -6.79 -53.38 -11.05
C LEU A 785 -8.20 -52.93 -10.60
N THR A 786 -8.32 -52.42 -9.38
CA THR A 786 -9.59 -51.87 -8.86
C THR A 786 -10.05 -50.65 -9.67
N SER A 787 -9.15 -49.71 -9.98
CA SER A 787 -9.50 -48.55 -10.82
C SER A 787 -9.85 -48.93 -12.25
N GLU A 788 -9.13 -49.89 -12.84
CA GLU A 788 -9.42 -50.37 -14.19
C GLU A 788 -10.78 -51.09 -14.24
N HIS A 789 -11.11 -51.90 -13.22
CA HIS A 789 -12.41 -52.55 -13.10
C HIS A 789 -13.56 -51.54 -12.98
N ALA A 790 -13.40 -50.49 -12.18
CA ALA A 790 -14.40 -49.43 -12.04
C ALA A 790 -14.61 -48.67 -13.36
N LEU A 791 -13.52 -48.33 -14.07
CA LEU A 791 -13.58 -47.69 -15.39
C LEU A 791 -14.31 -48.57 -16.41
N ALA A 792 -14.00 -49.87 -16.45
CA ALA A 792 -14.65 -50.83 -17.34
C ALA A 792 -16.16 -50.95 -17.04
N SER A 793 -16.53 -50.95 -15.77
CA SER A 793 -17.93 -50.98 -15.32
C SER A 793 -18.67 -49.71 -15.77
N ALA A 794 -18.08 -48.52 -15.57
CA ALA A 794 -18.67 -47.27 -16.01
C ALA A 794 -18.81 -47.17 -17.54
N TYR A 795 -17.83 -47.69 -18.30
CA TYR A 795 -17.95 -47.82 -19.75
C TYR A 795 -19.09 -48.75 -20.17
N LEU A 796 -19.32 -49.86 -19.46
CA LEU A 796 -20.44 -50.74 -19.73
C LEU A 796 -21.77 -50.02 -19.50
N ASP A 797 -21.89 -49.28 -18.41
CA ASP A 797 -23.10 -48.51 -18.05
C ASP A 797 -23.39 -47.36 -19.04
N ASP A 798 -22.35 -46.72 -19.62
CA ASP A 798 -22.47 -45.75 -20.72
C ASP A 798 -22.61 -46.40 -22.11
N ARG A 799 -22.73 -47.74 -22.18
CA ARG A 799 -22.86 -48.54 -23.42
C ARG A 799 -21.64 -48.55 -24.34
N ARG A 800 -20.46 -48.23 -23.82
CA ARG A 800 -19.15 -48.39 -24.48
C ARG A 800 -18.64 -49.84 -24.34
N ILE A 801 -19.44 -50.80 -24.81
CA ILE A 801 -19.25 -52.24 -24.54
C ILE A 801 -17.88 -52.75 -25.00
N LYS A 802 -17.39 -52.32 -26.17
CA LYS A 802 -16.08 -52.77 -26.69
C LYS A 802 -14.92 -52.32 -25.82
N ASP A 803 -14.99 -51.10 -25.29
CA ASP A 803 -13.95 -50.54 -24.43
C ASP A 803 -13.97 -51.24 -23.07
N ALA A 804 -15.15 -51.49 -22.51
CA ALA A 804 -15.33 -52.23 -21.27
C ALA A 804 -14.76 -53.66 -21.34
N ILE A 805 -15.10 -54.43 -22.38
CA ILE A 805 -14.62 -55.81 -22.56
C ILE A 805 -13.08 -55.85 -22.58
N LYS A 806 -12.45 -54.94 -23.32
CA LYS A 806 -10.99 -54.88 -23.43
C LYS A 806 -10.31 -54.70 -22.07
N ILE A 807 -10.87 -53.85 -21.21
CA ILE A 807 -10.31 -53.60 -19.87
C ILE A 807 -10.61 -54.79 -18.95
N PHE A 808 -11.82 -55.36 -18.98
CA PHE A 808 -12.14 -56.55 -18.18
C PHE A 808 -11.26 -57.76 -18.52
N GLU A 809 -10.98 -58.00 -19.80
CA GLU A 809 -10.06 -59.06 -20.23
C GLU A 809 -8.65 -58.85 -19.67
N HIS A 810 -8.17 -57.60 -19.63
CA HIS A 810 -6.88 -57.27 -19.02
C HIS A 810 -6.86 -57.54 -17.52
N VAL A 811 -7.85 -57.02 -16.77
CA VAL A 811 -7.94 -57.17 -15.31
C VAL A 811 -7.97 -58.65 -14.91
N VAL A 812 -8.79 -59.47 -15.57
CA VAL A 812 -8.87 -60.92 -15.29
C VAL A 812 -7.56 -61.63 -15.60
N ALA A 813 -6.88 -61.27 -16.70
CA ALA A 813 -5.62 -61.88 -17.06
C ALA A 813 -4.51 -61.61 -16.03
N GLU A 814 -4.43 -60.39 -15.50
CA GLU A 814 -3.43 -60.03 -14.49
C GLU A 814 -3.76 -60.60 -13.10
N GLU A 815 -5.04 -60.63 -12.68
CA GLU A 815 -5.44 -61.29 -11.42
C GLU A 815 -5.09 -62.77 -11.41
N LEU A 816 -5.32 -63.48 -12.51
CA LEU A 816 -4.93 -64.88 -12.65
C LEU A 816 -3.40 -65.05 -12.55
N ARG A 817 -2.62 -64.20 -13.22
CA ARG A 817 -1.15 -64.25 -13.14
C ARG A 817 -0.63 -63.96 -11.74
N ALA A 818 -1.21 -63.00 -11.03
CA ALA A 818 -0.86 -62.69 -9.65
C ALA A 818 -1.18 -63.88 -8.71
N GLY A 819 -2.33 -64.52 -8.88
CA GLY A 819 -2.71 -65.73 -8.14
C GLY A 819 -1.72 -66.89 -8.33
N TYR A 820 -1.26 -67.13 -9.57
CA TYR A 820 -0.23 -68.13 -9.88
C TYR A 820 1.17 -67.81 -9.35
N ARG A 821 1.49 -66.53 -9.09
CA ARG A 821 2.77 -66.11 -8.49
C ARG A 821 2.75 -66.22 -6.96
N ALA A 822 1.58 -66.15 -6.34
CA ALA A 822 1.40 -66.22 -4.89
C ALA A 822 1.24 -67.67 -4.36
N SER A 823 0.86 -68.61 -5.24
CA SER A 823 0.83 -70.07 -5.01
C SER A 823 2.18 -70.71 -5.27
#